data_AF-A0A0L7LQS4-F1
#
_entry.id   AF-A0A0L7LQS4-F1
#
_cell.length_a   1.000
_cell.length_b   1.000
_cell.length_c   1.000
_cell.angle_alpha   90.00
_cell.angle_beta   90.00
_cell.angle_gamma   90.00
#
_symmetry.space_group_name_H-M   'P 1'
#
loop_
_entity.id
_entity.type
_entity.pdbx_description
1 polymer ?
#
loop_
_entity_poly.entity_id
_entity_poly.type
_entity_poly.pdbx_seq_one_letter_code
_entity_poly.pdbx_strand_id
1 'polypeptide(L)'
;MNIVPTLQHEMSLMDIVSAETFMEEKIPNIYKFCAPTSVEFWICMNHTIQVSDSGWWGRGCCTLAQAPSCRQACSSSTNATALTDFCRRSDEIDFFNCVQKQQDAQWCCTQTQSLKCHEACQKVLWRAGHSKIESGAREKAVEECDQSPALLKCLKEMGGTTAHIDTSKYLPCCQEAENKKCRSTCESVLKRIDDLSNIEEALVPDCGPPAIDSVIWLCFLKKDQPIENKDLIPYDIAKLHCCEKAKTINCRKLCFQTFNTGWQNNWQKFHSECLSDPQEVDLLECIDEVNSPCSLGCNGLTYCSQLNNRPTSLFRSCTTQADLGAHLAVAEQKGSGFVYVSDLALPLKNSSQCPTDIWRSVACALHVKPCTAKGHSSLLCAEDCIRLVSSCVEWSRAPQMLTAPALCARLAPHESNAPCVPLRQYMTPSTEPALLSATDAVTSPCRGSPCGDNQVCIVNRDCLQGDNCKRYHCVDGCRTNSPYVVPLGSWVRIPMSLPSQKSCYKICNCTKKGMSHCQPLPCVELEDCVLHDKMVCARRACGRAALLTGLPCNCPPHHLPVHARSMHYPNSCLAQCAGATDAEIQFRTQDPCSSSEKCSMWRICLPVANVCLSKLQASCPQYMCLNTYDNCETQPPLPICDTGGRTHANPCYLIKSPGRRMAYWGPCMKRCSNNSTVCGLNGVTYNSECAAWSEFITVDYYGPCLAVGPISKLIEPKCTIDRIVCPPLKKANCLGFTAPGGCCPKCGGALRILYSQKQIDRALYGTNISASVINLQNILKALDRHVKIAECALRGYLTIEMEIFISIETVLQNATDLQLSVCVLEAEKLADMINRQSVLITSDLGLSALSYALTVHTYPTSAASSINLSLFPLLLLVFIFVTR
;
A
#
# COMPACT_ATOMS: atom_id res chain seq x y z
N MET A 1 -29.03 -1.83 -63.23
CA MET A 1 -29.17 -0.36 -63.25
C MET A 1 -29.79 0.03 -61.92
N ASN A 2 -28.97 0.08 -60.86
CA ASN A 2 -28.33 1.27 -60.23
C ASN A 2 -29.26 1.77 -59.10
N ILE A 3 -28.97 1.72 -57.80
CA ILE A 3 -27.71 1.64 -57.01
C ILE A 3 -28.03 1.02 -55.61
N VAL A 4 -27.11 0.21 -55.07
CA VAL A 4 -26.98 -0.27 -53.66
C VAL A 4 -25.80 0.56 -53.07
N PRO A 5 -25.71 1.01 -51.78
CA PRO A 5 -25.71 0.10 -50.61
C PRO A 5 -26.14 0.65 -49.21
N THR A 6 -26.11 -0.29 -48.24
CA THR A 6 -25.99 -0.18 -46.77
C THR A 6 -27.28 -0.24 -45.94
N LEU A 7 -27.57 -1.43 -45.40
CA LEU A 7 -27.95 -1.69 -44.00
C LEU A 7 -28.02 -3.21 -43.80
N GLN A 8 -26.85 -3.79 -43.53
CA GLN A 8 -26.69 -5.15 -43.02
C GLN A 8 -25.81 -5.03 -41.77
N HIS A 9 -26.42 -4.54 -40.71
CA HIS A 9 -25.91 -4.64 -39.34
C HIS A 9 -27.09 -4.97 -38.44
N GLU A 10 -26.89 -5.99 -37.60
CA GLU A 10 -27.74 -6.27 -36.46
C GLU A 10 -27.82 -5.02 -35.59
N MET A 11 -28.91 -4.27 -35.73
CA MET A 11 -29.30 -3.28 -34.74
C MET A 11 -29.94 -4.05 -33.58
N SER A 12 -29.35 -3.89 -32.40
CA SER A 12 -29.86 -4.45 -31.17
C SER A 12 -31.22 -3.83 -30.87
N LEU A 13 -32.10 -4.58 -30.18
CA LEU A 13 -33.33 -4.04 -29.61
C LEU A 13 -33.08 -2.78 -28.74
N MET A 14 -31.84 -2.63 -28.23
CA MET A 14 -31.37 -1.46 -27.49
C MET A 14 -31.23 -0.18 -28.33
N ASP A 15 -30.92 -0.26 -29.63
CA ASP A 15 -30.71 0.93 -30.47
C ASP A 15 -32.04 1.60 -30.87
N ILE A 16 -33.14 0.84 -30.85
CA ILE A 16 -34.50 1.32 -31.13
C ILE A 16 -35.07 2.08 -29.92
N VAL A 17 -34.68 1.71 -28.69
CA VAL A 17 -35.15 2.34 -27.45
C VAL A 17 -34.48 3.70 -27.21
N SER A 18 -33.31 3.95 -27.81
CA SER A 18 -32.51 5.17 -27.59
C SER A 18 -32.79 6.34 -28.55
N ALA A 19 -33.69 6.20 -29.54
CA ALA A 19 -34.00 7.28 -30.48
C ALA A 19 -35.30 8.02 -30.08
N GLU A 20 -35.15 9.17 -29.40
CA GLU A 20 -36.24 9.99 -28.81
C GLU A 20 -37.38 10.36 -29.77
N THR A 21 -37.16 10.38 -31.10
CA THR A 21 -38.20 10.78 -32.07
C THR A 21 -38.99 9.61 -32.68
N PHE A 22 -38.57 8.35 -32.46
CA PHE A 22 -39.23 7.19 -33.10
C PHE A 22 -40.36 6.59 -32.24
N MET A 23 -40.31 6.79 -30.91
CA MET A 23 -41.20 6.16 -29.93
C MET A 23 -42.59 6.81 -29.84
N GLU A 24 -42.70 8.14 -29.92
CA GLU A 24 -43.96 8.84 -29.61
C GLU A 24 -44.97 8.85 -30.77
N GLU A 25 -44.54 8.85 -32.04
CA GLU A 25 -45.47 8.99 -33.18
C GLU A 25 -45.87 7.67 -33.87
N LYS A 26 -45.01 6.64 -33.90
CA LYS A 26 -45.22 5.45 -34.78
C LYS A 26 -45.62 4.15 -34.09
N ILE A 27 -45.32 3.97 -32.80
CA ILE A 27 -45.64 2.73 -32.09
C ILE A 27 -47.16 2.49 -31.94
N PRO A 28 -48.00 3.50 -31.66
CA PRO A 28 -49.44 3.27 -31.49
C PRO A 28 -50.15 2.83 -32.77
N ASN A 29 -49.52 2.93 -33.95
CA ASN A 29 -50.17 2.67 -35.25
C ASN A 29 -49.45 1.61 -36.10
N ILE A 30 -48.42 0.94 -35.58
CA ILE A 30 -47.57 0.03 -36.36
C ILE A 30 -48.36 -1.18 -36.90
N TYR A 31 -49.42 -1.59 -36.19
CA TYR A 31 -50.31 -2.67 -36.59
C TYR A 31 -51.06 -2.41 -37.92
N LYS A 32 -51.17 -1.15 -38.37
CA LYS A 32 -51.80 -0.79 -39.66
C LYS A 32 -50.92 -1.12 -40.88
N PHE A 33 -49.64 -1.39 -40.67
CA PHE A 33 -48.66 -1.65 -41.75
C PHE A 33 -48.20 -3.11 -41.80
N CYS A 34 -48.83 -4.00 -41.01
CA CYS A 34 -48.44 -5.40 -40.89
C CYS A 34 -49.44 -6.35 -41.57
N ALA A 35 -48.95 -7.52 -42.00
CA ALA A 35 -49.78 -8.55 -42.62
C ALA A 35 -50.77 -9.18 -41.61
N PRO A 36 -51.96 -9.64 -42.04
CA PRO A 36 -53.07 -10.04 -41.15
C PRO A 36 -52.71 -11.12 -40.12
N THR A 37 -51.73 -11.96 -40.40
CA THR A 37 -51.28 -13.08 -39.54
C THR A 37 -50.42 -12.64 -38.35
N SER A 38 -49.97 -11.38 -38.32
CA SER A 38 -49.08 -10.87 -37.26
C SER A 38 -49.79 -9.95 -36.27
N VAL A 39 -51.11 -9.74 -36.44
CA VAL A 39 -51.90 -8.84 -35.60
C VAL A 39 -52.01 -9.35 -34.16
N GLU A 40 -52.20 -10.65 -33.94
CA GLU A 40 -52.23 -11.24 -32.58
C GLU A 40 -50.87 -11.13 -31.86
N PHE A 41 -49.76 -11.28 -32.59
CA PHE A 41 -48.42 -11.09 -32.03
C PHE A 41 -48.20 -9.65 -31.56
N TRP A 42 -48.63 -8.66 -32.34
CA TRP A 42 -48.49 -7.25 -31.98
C TRP A 42 -49.50 -6.80 -30.92
N ILE A 43 -50.72 -7.37 -30.89
CA ILE A 43 -51.66 -7.19 -29.76
C ILE A 43 -51.05 -7.76 -28.48
N CYS A 44 -50.48 -8.97 -28.53
CA CYS A 44 -49.77 -9.59 -27.41
C CYS A 44 -48.57 -8.75 -26.97
N MET A 45 -47.77 -8.23 -27.91
CA MET A 45 -46.62 -7.38 -27.58
C MET A 45 -47.06 -6.03 -26.99
N ASN A 46 -48.15 -5.43 -27.47
CA ASN A 46 -48.72 -4.21 -26.89
C ASN A 46 -49.28 -4.48 -25.48
N HIS A 47 -49.89 -5.64 -25.25
CA HIS A 47 -50.24 -6.12 -23.91
C HIS A 47 -49.00 -6.42 -23.06
N THR A 48 -47.88 -6.88 -23.63
CA THR A 48 -46.63 -7.15 -22.88
C THR A 48 -45.88 -5.86 -22.52
N ILE A 49 -45.98 -4.82 -23.36
CA ILE A 49 -45.46 -3.48 -23.11
C ILE A 49 -46.35 -2.75 -22.08
N GLN A 50 -47.68 -2.93 -22.14
CA GLN A 50 -48.60 -2.46 -21.09
C GLN A 50 -48.49 -3.27 -19.78
N VAL A 51 -47.98 -4.51 -19.82
CA VAL A 51 -47.73 -5.39 -18.66
C VAL A 51 -46.27 -5.32 -18.18
N SER A 52 -45.45 -4.41 -18.73
CA SER A 52 -44.14 -4.04 -18.17
C SER A 52 -44.26 -3.05 -17.00
N ASP A 53 -45.36 -3.12 -16.25
CA ASP A 53 -45.54 -2.53 -14.93
C ASP A 53 -45.04 -3.52 -13.85
N SER A 54 -43.83 -4.05 -14.04
CA SER A 54 -43.18 -4.84 -13.01
C SER A 54 -42.80 -3.88 -11.89
N GLY A 55 -43.64 -3.81 -10.85
CA GLY A 55 -43.59 -2.85 -9.74
C GLY A 55 -42.37 -2.95 -8.83
N TRP A 56 -41.16 -2.92 -9.36
CA TRP A 56 -39.93 -2.69 -8.60
C TRP A 56 -39.05 -1.68 -9.32
N TRP A 57 -38.97 -0.49 -8.70
CA TRP A 57 -38.29 0.67 -9.26
C TRP A 57 -36.76 0.50 -9.31
N GLY A 58 -36.22 -0.49 -8.59
CA GLY A 58 -34.79 -0.81 -8.57
C GLY A 58 -34.25 -1.36 -9.90
N ARG A 59 -35.11 -1.84 -10.83
CA ARG A 59 -34.65 -2.26 -12.17
C ARG A 59 -33.99 -1.11 -12.94
N GLY A 60 -34.44 0.12 -12.72
CA GLY A 60 -33.87 1.31 -13.33
C GLY A 60 -32.41 1.57 -12.93
N CYS A 61 -31.91 0.90 -11.88
CA CYS A 61 -30.53 0.99 -11.43
C CYS A 61 -29.62 -0.07 -12.07
N CYS A 62 -30.14 -1.05 -12.81
CA CYS A 62 -29.33 -2.19 -13.28
C CYS A 62 -28.15 -1.77 -14.17
N THR A 63 -28.25 -0.64 -14.88
CA THR A 63 -27.16 -0.09 -15.70
C THR A 63 -25.94 0.36 -14.87
N LEU A 64 -26.12 0.61 -13.57
CA LEU A 64 -25.07 1.00 -12.63
C LEU A 64 -24.31 -0.21 -12.05
N ALA A 65 -24.83 -1.43 -12.20
CA ALA A 65 -24.17 -2.65 -11.71
C ALA A 65 -22.91 -2.97 -12.54
N GLN A 66 -21.73 -2.93 -11.93
CA GLN A 66 -20.44 -3.08 -12.58
C GLN A 66 -20.14 -4.53 -13.00
N ALA A 67 -20.53 -5.52 -12.19
CA ALA A 67 -20.38 -6.93 -12.47
C ALA A 67 -21.46 -7.41 -13.46
N PRO A 68 -21.09 -8.07 -14.56
CA PRO A 68 -22.05 -8.53 -15.57
C PRO A 68 -23.06 -9.54 -14.99
N SER A 69 -22.64 -10.40 -14.05
CA SER A 69 -23.54 -11.30 -13.33
C SER A 69 -24.55 -10.56 -12.46
N CYS A 70 -24.13 -9.49 -11.78
CA CYS A 70 -25.02 -8.67 -10.96
C CYS A 70 -26.00 -7.85 -11.82
N ARG A 71 -25.51 -7.27 -12.93
CA ARG A 71 -26.33 -6.56 -13.92
C ARG A 71 -27.42 -7.45 -14.50
N GLN A 72 -27.07 -8.69 -14.87
CA GLN A 72 -28.02 -9.66 -15.38
C GLN A 72 -29.01 -10.09 -14.30
N ALA A 73 -28.54 -10.42 -13.10
CA ALA A 73 -29.41 -10.75 -11.96
C ALA A 73 -30.40 -9.61 -11.63
N CYS A 74 -29.93 -8.36 -11.67
CA CYS A 74 -30.78 -7.18 -11.49
C CYS A 74 -31.85 -7.06 -12.57
N SER A 75 -31.47 -7.26 -13.84
CA SER A 75 -32.41 -7.17 -14.97
C SER A 75 -33.53 -8.20 -14.89
N SER A 76 -33.33 -9.32 -14.19
CA SER A 76 -34.33 -10.36 -13.96
C SER A 76 -35.01 -10.30 -12.57
N SER A 77 -34.53 -9.49 -11.64
CA SER A 77 -35.01 -9.46 -10.24
C SER A 77 -36.32 -8.70 -10.04
N THR A 78 -37.17 -9.16 -9.12
CA THR A 78 -38.46 -8.52 -8.78
C THR A 78 -38.43 -7.71 -7.49
N ASN A 79 -37.33 -7.77 -6.73
CA ASN A 79 -37.10 -7.01 -5.50
C ASN A 79 -35.60 -6.94 -5.18
N ALA A 80 -35.21 -6.11 -4.21
CA ALA A 80 -33.80 -5.98 -3.84
C ALA A 80 -33.24 -7.16 -3.03
N THR A 81 -34.09 -7.96 -2.36
CA THR A 81 -33.62 -9.12 -1.58
C THR A 81 -33.10 -10.24 -2.47
N ALA A 82 -33.64 -10.41 -3.68
CA ALA A 82 -33.14 -11.35 -4.68
C ALA A 82 -31.75 -11.00 -5.24
N LEU A 83 -31.28 -9.76 -5.05
CA LEU A 83 -29.95 -9.33 -5.49
C LEU A 83 -28.84 -9.86 -4.58
N THR A 84 -29.12 -10.09 -3.30
CA THR A 84 -28.09 -10.36 -2.27
C THR A 84 -27.28 -11.63 -2.54
N ASP A 85 -27.85 -12.58 -3.30
CA ASP A 85 -27.21 -13.85 -3.66
C ASP A 85 -26.20 -13.72 -4.82
N PHE A 86 -26.35 -12.69 -5.66
CA PHE A 86 -25.57 -12.49 -6.90
C PHE A 86 -24.78 -11.17 -6.93
N CYS A 87 -25.19 -10.22 -6.11
CA CYS A 87 -24.66 -8.87 -5.99
C CYS A 87 -24.25 -8.62 -4.54
N ARG A 88 -22.98 -8.27 -4.31
CA ARG A 88 -22.51 -7.90 -2.99
C ARG A 88 -22.51 -6.38 -2.82
N ARG A 89 -23.12 -5.90 -1.73
CA ARG A 89 -23.27 -4.46 -1.46
C ARG A 89 -21.96 -3.67 -1.42
N SER A 90 -20.87 -4.29 -0.97
CA SER A 90 -19.53 -3.67 -0.94
C SER A 90 -18.89 -3.51 -2.32
N ASP A 91 -19.32 -4.29 -3.30
CA ASP A 91 -18.70 -4.40 -4.62
C ASP A 91 -19.46 -3.53 -5.64
N GLU A 92 -20.67 -3.10 -5.30
CA GLU A 92 -21.64 -2.45 -6.17
C GLU A 92 -22.29 -1.23 -5.47
N ILE A 93 -21.47 -0.34 -4.89
CA ILE A 93 -21.93 0.71 -3.97
C ILE A 93 -22.94 1.66 -4.63
N ASP A 94 -22.62 2.20 -5.80
CA ASP A 94 -23.50 3.15 -6.50
C ASP A 94 -24.80 2.49 -6.97
N PHE A 95 -24.71 1.23 -7.39
CA PHE A 95 -25.85 0.40 -7.74
C PHE A 95 -26.79 0.20 -6.54
N PHE A 96 -26.29 -0.26 -5.39
CA PHE A 96 -27.12 -0.47 -4.21
C PHE A 96 -27.63 0.84 -3.59
N ASN A 97 -26.86 1.93 -3.68
CA ASN A 97 -27.34 3.26 -3.30
C ASN A 97 -28.50 3.73 -4.18
N CYS A 98 -28.42 3.48 -5.49
CA CYS A 98 -29.53 3.74 -6.40
C CYS A 98 -30.73 2.85 -6.07
N VAL A 99 -30.54 1.54 -5.91
CA VAL A 99 -31.61 0.58 -5.60
C VAL A 99 -32.34 0.99 -4.32
N GLN A 100 -31.60 1.35 -3.26
CA GLN A 100 -32.20 1.82 -2.01
C GLN A 100 -33.00 3.11 -2.22
N LYS A 101 -32.44 4.12 -2.92
CA LYS A 101 -33.17 5.37 -3.21
C LYS A 101 -34.43 5.13 -4.03
N GLN A 102 -34.41 4.21 -5.00
CA GLN A 102 -35.60 3.86 -5.77
C GLN A 102 -36.62 3.10 -4.94
N GLN A 103 -36.20 2.24 -4.00
CA GLN A 103 -37.11 1.57 -3.08
C GLN A 103 -37.79 2.55 -2.13
N ASP A 104 -37.05 3.50 -1.58
CA ASP A 104 -37.58 4.54 -0.71
C ASP A 104 -38.56 5.45 -1.49
N ALA A 105 -38.23 5.80 -2.74
CA ALA A 105 -39.08 6.57 -3.64
C ALA A 105 -40.37 5.83 -4.00
N GLN A 106 -40.26 4.54 -4.30
CA GLN A 106 -41.40 3.70 -4.61
C GLN A 106 -42.32 3.57 -3.40
N TRP A 107 -41.75 3.26 -2.22
CA TRP A 107 -42.50 3.19 -0.97
C TRP A 107 -43.23 4.51 -0.69
N CYS A 108 -42.57 5.63 -0.93
CA CYS A 108 -43.16 6.97 -0.81
C CYS A 108 -44.42 7.09 -1.66
N CYS A 109 -44.35 6.85 -2.97
CA CYS A 109 -45.50 7.03 -3.86
C CYS A 109 -46.62 5.99 -3.62
N THR A 110 -46.33 4.83 -3.02
CA THR A 110 -47.37 3.83 -2.68
C THR A 110 -48.24 4.23 -1.48
N GLN A 111 -47.96 5.34 -0.79
CA GLN A 111 -48.73 5.78 0.38
C GLN A 111 -50.11 6.41 0.04
N THR A 112 -50.45 6.55 -1.25
CA THR A 112 -51.75 7.12 -1.68
C THR A 112 -52.63 6.07 -2.35
N GLN A 113 -53.95 6.22 -2.16
CA GLN A 113 -54.97 5.43 -2.86
C GLN A 113 -55.47 6.12 -4.14
N SER A 114 -55.05 7.36 -4.38
CA SER A 114 -55.39 8.13 -5.59
C SER A 114 -54.41 7.81 -6.71
N LEU A 115 -54.91 7.26 -7.82
CA LEU A 115 -54.11 6.93 -8.99
C LEU A 115 -53.42 8.17 -9.58
N LYS A 116 -54.12 9.31 -9.63
CA LYS A 116 -53.58 10.58 -10.15
C LYS A 116 -52.41 11.11 -9.33
N CYS A 117 -52.55 11.00 -8.00
CA CYS A 117 -51.50 11.41 -7.08
C CYS A 117 -50.30 10.45 -7.12
N HIS A 118 -50.55 9.14 -7.29
CA HIS A 118 -49.49 8.15 -7.47
C HIS A 118 -48.65 8.44 -8.72
N GLU A 119 -49.32 8.70 -9.86
CA GLU A 119 -48.67 9.05 -11.13
C GLU A 119 -47.88 10.37 -11.04
N ALA A 120 -48.46 11.39 -10.39
CA ALA A 120 -47.79 12.67 -10.19
C ALA A 120 -46.55 12.52 -9.28
N CYS A 121 -46.65 11.72 -8.21
CA CYS A 121 -45.53 11.40 -7.33
C CYS A 121 -44.42 10.64 -8.04
N GLN A 122 -44.77 9.65 -8.87
CA GLN A 122 -43.81 8.86 -9.64
C GLN A 122 -43.00 9.75 -10.58
N LYS A 123 -43.63 10.70 -11.27
CA LYS A 123 -42.93 11.66 -12.15
C LYS A 123 -41.92 12.55 -11.41
N VAL A 124 -42.10 12.77 -10.11
CA VAL A 124 -41.18 13.57 -9.28
C VAL A 124 -40.04 12.73 -8.69
N LEU A 125 -40.32 11.50 -8.25
CA LEU A 125 -39.35 10.69 -7.49
C LEU A 125 -38.65 9.60 -8.31
N TRP A 126 -39.18 9.20 -9.47
CA TRP A 126 -38.52 8.23 -10.34
C TRP A 126 -37.27 8.83 -11.00
N ARG A 127 -36.09 8.34 -10.61
CA ARG A 127 -34.79 8.89 -11.06
C ARG A 127 -33.98 7.99 -12.01
N ALA A 128 -34.56 6.91 -12.54
CA ALA A 128 -33.80 6.01 -13.40
C ALA A 128 -33.75 6.54 -14.85
N GLY A 129 -32.62 7.13 -15.24
CA GLY A 129 -32.28 7.46 -16.63
C GLY A 129 -32.53 8.90 -17.09
N HIS A 130 -33.23 9.73 -16.31
CA HIS A 130 -33.51 11.12 -16.66
C HIS A 130 -32.73 12.10 -15.77
N SER A 131 -31.95 13.00 -16.39
CA SER A 131 -31.19 14.05 -15.69
C SER A 131 -31.93 15.40 -15.62
N LYS A 132 -33.21 15.46 -16.00
CA LYS A 132 -34.03 16.67 -15.93
C LYS A 132 -35.40 16.35 -15.32
N ILE A 133 -35.74 17.03 -14.24
CA ILE A 133 -37.11 17.09 -13.71
C ILE A 133 -37.86 18.08 -14.61
N GLU A 134 -39.03 17.69 -15.13
CA GLU A 134 -39.91 18.64 -15.85
C GLU A 134 -40.24 19.84 -14.94
N SER A 135 -40.00 21.05 -15.43
CA SER A 135 -40.37 22.29 -14.73
C SER A 135 -41.88 22.28 -14.45
N GLY A 136 -42.29 22.40 -13.18
CA GLY A 136 -43.70 22.36 -12.78
C GLY A 136 -44.21 20.99 -12.28
N ALA A 137 -43.42 19.91 -12.40
CA ALA A 137 -43.84 18.58 -11.97
C ALA A 137 -44.04 18.48 -10.45
N ARG A 138 -43.28 19.25 -9.66
CA ARG A 138 -43.37 19.27 -8.21
C ARG A 138 -44.61 20.01 -7.73
N GLU A 139 -44.94 21.16 -8.32
CA GLU A 139 -46.16 21.91 -8.05
C GLU A 139 -47.41 21.07 -8.35
N LYS A 140 -47.40 20.37 -9.50
CA LYS A 140 -48.50 19.48 -9.90
C LYS A 140 -48.66 18.28 -8.97
N ALA A 141 -47.57 17.70 -8.48
CA ALA A 141 -47.62 16.64 -7.48
C ALA A 141 -48.13 17.14 -6.12
N VAL A 142 -47.83 18.38 -5.74
CA VAL A 142 -48.35 18.97 -4.50
C VAL A 142 -49.86 19.22 -4.61
N GLU A 143 -50.35 19.69 -5.76
CA GLU A 143 -51.78 19.93 -6.02
C GLU A 143 -52.58 18.62 -6.03
N GLU A 144 -52.14 17.62 -6.81
CA GLU A 144 -52.86 16.34 -6.96
C GLU A 144 -52.78 15.47 -5.69
N CYS A 145 -51.82 15.71 -4.80
CA CYS A 145 -51.61 14.97 -3.55
C CYS A 145 -52.00 15.72 -2.27
N ASP A 146 -52.74 16.83 -2.37
CA ASP A 146 -53.16 17.66 -1.22
C ASP A 146 -53.88 16.85 -0.13
N GLN A 147 -54.63 15.83 -0.52
CA GLN A 147 -55.38 14.94 0.39
C GLN A 147 -54.51 13.90 1.12
N SER A 148 -53.20 13.85 0.85
CA SER A 148 -52.26 12.87 1.43
C SER A 148 -51.08 13.55 2.13
N PRO A 149 -51.29 14.12 3.34
CA PRO A 149 -50.24 14.88 4.05
C PRO A 149 -48.99 14.04 4.39
N ALA A 150 -49.14 12.73 4.61
CA ALA A 150 -48.00 11.82 4.81
C ALA A 150 -47.14 11.68 3.55
N LEU A 151 -47.77 11.62 2.37
CA LEU A 151 -47.09 11.58 1.08
C LEU A 151 -46.40 12.90 0.77
N LEU A 152 -47.04 14.04 1.03
CA LEU A 152 -46.45 15.37 0.83
C LEU A 152 -45.21 15.59 1.70
N LYS A 153 -45.23 15.11 2.95
CA LYS A 153 -44.06 15.11 3.83
C LYS A 153 -42.93 14.26 3.25
N CYS A 154 -43.25 13.04 2.81
CA CYS A 154 -42.30 12.13 2.20
C CYS A 154 -41.72 12.67 0.88
N LEU A 155 -42.54 13.26 0.00
CA LEU A 155 -42.13 13.95 -1.23
C LEU A 155 -41.18 15.12 -0.94
N LYS A 156 -41.40 15.85 0.16
CA LYS A 156 -40.53 16.95 0.58
C LYS A 156 -39.17 16.45 1.07
N GLU A 157 -39.15 15.37 1.85
CA GLU A 157 -37.93 14.74 2.37
C GLU A 157 -37.10 14.05 1.26
N MET A 158 -37.76 13.34 0.33
CA MET A 158 -37.11 12.62 -0.79
C MET A 158 -36.74 13.54 -1.97
N GLY A 159 -37.57 14.55 -2.25
CA GLY A 159 -37.29 15.62 -3.23
C GLY A 159 -36.33 16.68 -2.70
N GLY A 160 -35.92 16.59 -1.43
CA GLY A 160 -34.99 17.47 -0.73
C GLY A 160 -33.61 16.82 -0.54
N THR A 161 -32.95 16.46 -1.65
CA THR A 161 -31.49 16.26 -1.67
C THR A 161 -30.84 17.17 -2.72
N THR A 162 -31.29 18.42 -2.81
CA THR A 162 -30.33 19.50 -2.99
C THR A 162 -29.68 19.67 -1.62
N ALA A 163 -28.35 19.56 -1.55
CA ALA A 163 -27.64 19.99 -0.35
C ALA A 163 -28.18 21.37 0.05
N HIS A 164 -28.32 21.65 1.35
CA HIS A 164 -28.38 23.04 1.79
C HIS A 164 -27.11 23.70 1.23
N ILE A 165 -27.24 24.39 0.10
CA ILE A 165 -26.15 25.16 -0.47
C ILE A 165 -26.10 26.39 0.41
N ASP A 166 -25.02 26.52 1.18
CA ASP A 166 -24.77 27.73 1.93
C ASP A 166 -24.54 28.89 0.94
N THR A 167 -25.62 29.56 0.54
CA THR A 167 -25.62 30.72 -0.35
C THR A 167 -24.92 31.92 0.28
N SER A 168 -24.63 31.86 1.59
CA SER A 168 -23.86 32.87 2.33
C SER A 168 -22.50 33.16 1.71
N LYS A 169 -21.87 32.15 1.07
CA LYS A 169 -20.55 32.32 0.43
C LYS A 169 -20.56 33.30 -0.75
N TYR A 170 -21.73 33.56 -1.35
CA TYR A 170 -21.88 34.47 -2.48
C TYR A 170 -22.35 35.87 -2.09
N LEU A 171 -22.78 36.11 -0.85
CA LEU A 171 -23.18 37.45 -0.40
C LEU A 171 -22.14 38.55 -0.70
N PRO A 172 -20.83 38.32 -0.54
CA PRO A 172 -19.82 39.31 -0.92
C PRO A 172 -19.86 39.68 -2.41
N CYS A 173 -20.24 38.77 -3.31
CA CYS A 173 -20.34 39.06 -4.74
C CYS A 173 -21.46 40.05 -5.07
N CYS A 174 -22.51 40.17 -4.25
CA CYS A 174 -23.54 41.19 -4.45
C CYS A 174 -22.98 42.61 -4.30
N GLN A 175 -21.92 42.79 -3.50
CA GLN A 175 -21.30 44.10 -3.28
C GLN A 175 -20.57 44.60 -4.54
N GLU A 176 -20.14 43.68 -5.40
CA GLU A 176 -19.49 43.96 -6.69
C GLU A 176 -20.47 44.44 -7.78
N ALA A 177 -21.79 44.42 -7.51
CA ALA A 177 -22.78 44.96 -8.43
C ALA A 177 -22.69 46.49 -8.52
N GLU A 178 -22.50 47.02 -9.73
CA GLU A 178 -22.49 48.47 -9.98
C GLU A 178 -23.87 49.12 -9.74
N ASN A 179 -24.95 48.39 -10.02
CA ASN A 179 -26.32 48.84 -9.82
C ASN A 179 -26.80 48.60 -8.38
N LYS A 180 -27.18 49.66 -7.66
CA LYS A 180 -27.72 49.59 -6.30
C LYS A 180 -28.97 48.71 -6.19
N LYS A 181 -29.80 48.68 -7.24
CA LYS A 181 -31.02 47.86 -7.29
C LYS A 181 -30.68 46.37 -7.43
N CYS A 182 -29.74 46.03 -8.31
CA CYS A 182 -29.19 44.68 -8.41
C CYS A 182 -28.57 44.22 -7.09
N ARG A 183 -27.79 45.07 -6.41
CA ARG A 183 -27.16 44.75 -5.11
C ARG A 183 -28.21 44.35 -4.06
N SER A 184 -29.27 45.14 -3.90
CA SER A 184 -30.33 44.83 -2.94
C SER A 184 -31.12 43.58 -3.31
N THR A 185 -31.41 43.38 -4.61
CA THR A 185 -32.10 42.18 -5.08
C THR A 185 -31.24 40.94 -4.87
N CYS A 186 -29.94 41.00 -5.16
CA CYS A 186 -28.97 39.94 -4.94
C CYS A 186 -28.88 39.52 -3.48
N GLU A 187 -28.72 40.47 -2.55
CA GLU A 187 -28.67 40.15 -1.12
C GLU A 187 -29.98 39.54 -0.61
N SER A 188 -31.12 39.97 -1.16
CA SER A 188 -32.44 39.43 -0.79
C SER A 188 -32.65 38.02 -1.33
N VAL A 189 -32.30 37.78 -2.60
CA VAL A 189 -32.39 36.49 -3.28
C VAL A 189 -31.51 35.46 -2.59
N LEU A 190 -30.24 35.79 -2.32
CA LEU A 190 -29.32 34.86 -1.66
C LEU A 190 -29.70 34.53 -0.21
N LYS A 191 -30.42 35.41 0.48
CA LYS A 191 -30.94 35.13 1.84
C LYS A 191 -32.23 34.31 1.84
N ARG A 192 -32.89 34.16 0.70
CA ARG A 192 -34.25 33.58 0.58
C ARG A 192 -34.31 32.28 -0.22
N ILE A 193 -33.38 32.08 -1.16
CA ILE A 193 -33.38 30.94 -2.08
C ILE A 193 -32.23 30.00 -1.71
N ASP A 194 -32.55 28.72 -1.47
CA ASP A 194 -31.61 27.67 -1.07
C ASP A 194 -31.14 26.79 -2.25
N ASP A 195 -31.46 27.18 -3.49
CA ASP A 195 -31.21 26.40 -4.71
C ASP A 195 -30.53 27.23 -5.82
N LEU A 196 -29.39 26.74 -6.32
CA LEU A 196 -28.53 27.44 -7.28
C LEU A 196 -29.22 27.69 -8.63
N SER A 197 -30.10 26.79 -9.07
CA SER A 197 -30.80 26.92 -10.36
C SER A 197 -31.81 28.07 -10.39
N ASN A 198 -32.26 28.56 -9.24
CA ASN A 198 -33.24 29.65 -9.14
C ASN A 198 -32.60 31.03 -8.92
N ILE A 199 -31.30 31.07 -8.58
CA ILE A 199 -30.59 32.32 -8.29
C ILE A 199 -30.39 33.14 -9.57
N GLU A 200 -30.02 32.49 -10.67
CA GLU A 200 -29.84 33.16 -11.97
C GLU A 200 -31.15 33.78 -12.46
N GLU A 201 -32.23 32.98 -12.54
CA GLU A 201 -33.54 33.44 -13.00
C GLU A 201 -34.09 34.59 -12.14
N ALA A 202 -33.86 34.57 -10.83
CA ALA A 202 -34.30 35.63 -9.92
C ALA A 202 -33.46 36.91 -10.03
N LEU A 203 -32.20 36.83 -10.47
CA LEU A 203 -31.30 37.97 -10.58
C LEU A 203 -31.35 38.66 -11.94
N VAL A 204 -31.56 37.92 -13.03
CA VAL A 204 -31.60 38.44 -14.41
C VAL A 204 -32.45 39.72 -14.58
N PRO A 205 -33.65 39.86 -13.95
CA PRO A 205 -34.48 41.05 -14.14
C PRO A 205 -33.84 42.35 -13.65
N ASP A 206 -33.09 42.30 -12.55
CA ASP A 206 -32.50 43.50 -11.91
C ASP A 206 -30.97 43.61 -12.13
N CYS A 207 -30.31 42.49 -12.42
CA CYS A 207 -28.84 42.38 -12.58
C CYS A 207 -28.38 42.11 -14.02
N GLY A 208 -29.31 41.85 -14.95
CA GLY A 208 -29.00 41.48 -16.33
C GLY A 208 -28.55 40.03 -16.50
N PRO A 209 -28.50 39.51 -17.74
CA PRO A 209 -28.08 38.14 -18.01
C PRO A 209 -26.61 37.88 -17.64
N PRO A 210 -26.23 36.62 -17.35
CA PRO A 210 -24.84 36.28 -17.09
C PRO A 210 -23.95 36.64 -18.27
N ALA A 211 -22.95 37.48 -18.02
CA ALA A 211 -22.02 37.94 -19.04
C ALA A 211 -20.59 37.97 -18.47
N ILE A 212 -19.61 37.60 -19.30
CA ILE A 212 -18.20 37.44 -18.88
C ILE A 212 -17.54 38.78 -18.53
N ASP A 213 -18.09 39.89 -19.01
CA ASP A 213 -17.69 41.27 -18.71
C ASP A 213 -18.33 41.84 -17.43
N SER A 214 -19.32 41.16 -16.86
CA SER A 214 -19.99 41.58 -15.64
C SER A 214 -19.24 41.12 -14.39
N VAL A 215 -18.81 42.09 -13.57
CA VAL A 215 -17.99 41.84 -12.37
C VAL A 215 -18.71 40.97 -11.34
N ILE A 216 -20.02 41.14 -11.17
CA ILE A 216 -20.83 40.31 -10.28
C ILE A 216 -20.84 38.84 -10.77
N TRP A 217 -21.13 38.59 -12.05
CA TRP A 217 -21.20 37.24 -12.61
C TRP A 217 -19.83 36.56 -12.65
N LEU A 218 -18.76 37.30 -12.94
CA LEU A 218 -17.38 36.85 -12.78
C LEU A 218 -17.04 36.43 -11.35
N CYS A 219 -17.56 37.13 -10.34
CA CYS A 219 -17.37 36.77 -8.94
C CYS A 219 -18.05 35.45 -8.59
N PHE A 220 -19.31 35.25 -9.03
CA PHE A 220 -20.01 33.97 -8.88
C PHE A 220 -19.24 32.82 -9.55
N LEU A 221 -18.81 33.00 -10.81
CA LEU A 221 -18.02 32.01 -11.55
C LEU A 221 -16.69 31.68 -10.86
N LYS A 222 -15.98 32.67 -10.31
CA LYS A 222 -14.74 32.43 -9.54
C LYS A 222 -14.97 31.68 -8.23
N LYS A 223 -16.14 31.84 -7.61
CA LYS A 223 -16.52 31.13 -6.38
C LYS A 223 -16.98 29.70 -6.65
N ASP A 224 -17.44 29.41 -7.87
CA ASP A 224 -17.89 28.10 -8.33
C ASP A 224 -16.88 27.32 -9.17
N GLN A 225 -15.75 27.93 -9.53
CA GLN A 225 -14.60 27.15 -9.97
C GLN A 225 -14.32 26.08 -8.89
N PRO A 226 -14.21 24.78 -9.26
CA PRO A 226 -13.63 23.82 -8.35
C PRO A 226 -12.31 24.45 -7.92
N ILE A 227 -12.11 24.57 -6.61
CA ILE A 227 -10.87 25.10 -6.06
C ILE A 227 -9.79 24.41 -6.88
N GLU A 228 -9.05 25.17 -7.69
CA GLU A 228 -7.74 24.72 -8.12
C GLU A 228 -7.06 24.49 -6.79
N ASN A 229 -7.12 23.25 -6.30
CA ASN A 229 -6.27 22.77 -5.25
C ASN A 229 -4.91 22.95 -5.90
N LYS A 230 -4.27 24.11 -5.69
CA LYS A 230 -2.85 24.10 -5.44
C LYS A 230 -2.71 23.00 -4.42
N ASP A 231 -2.29 21.83 -4.89
CA ASP A 231 -2.18 20.62 -4.10
C ASP A 231 -1.54 21.05 -2.80
N LEU A 232 -2.35 21.21 -1.74
CA LEU A 232 -1.84 21.79 -0.52
C LEU A 232 -1.00 20.66 0.07
N ILE A 233 0.30 20.73 -0.21
CA ILE A 233 1.28 19.76 0.24
C ILE A 233 1.43 20.05 1.73
N PRO A 234 1.11 19.06 2.59
CA PRO A 234 1.29 19.23 4.02
C PRO A 234 2.73 19.58 4.37
N TYR A 235 2.91 20.28 5.50
CA TYR A 235 4.23 20.60 6.04
C TYR A 235 5.08 19.34 6.22
N ASP A 236 4.50 18.25 6.76
CA ASP A 236 5.23 16.99 6.93
C ASP A 236 4.28 15.78 6.75
N ILE A 237 4.37 15.12 5.59
CA ILE A 237 3.51 13.97 5.24
C ILE A 237 3.74 12.81 6.22
N ALA A 238 4.99 12.53 6.58
CA ALA A 238 5.29 11.40 7.45
C ALA A 238 4.73 11.62 8.86
N LYS A 239 4.89 12.83 9.42
CA LYS A 239 4.33 13.14 10.76
C LYS A 239 2.80 13.22 10.76
N LEU A 240 2.17 13.53 9.63
CA LEU A 240 0.70 13.41 9.51
C LEU A 240 0.20 11.98 9.66
N HIS A 241 0.92 10.97 9.16
CA HIS A 241 0.56 9.56 9.42
C HIS A 241 0.67 9.23 10.92
N CYS A 242 1.63 9.81 11.64
CA CYS A 242 1.71 9.65 13.09
C CYS A 242 0.49 10.21 13.82
N CYS A 243 -0.15 11.27 13.30
CA CYS A 243 -1.35 11.83 13.91
C CYS A 243 -2.50 10.81 13.98
N GLU A 244 -2.57 9.83 13.07
CA GLU A 244 -3.58 8.76 13.13
C GLU A 244 -3.37 7.81 14.33
N LYS A 245 -2.14 7.74 14.87
CA LYS A 245 -1.80 6.95 16.06
C LYS A 245 -2.07 7.69 17.38
N ALA A 246 -2.50 8.95 17.33
CA ALA A 246 -2.83 9.70 18.54
C ALA A 246 -4.05 9.11 19.25
N LYS A 247 -3.88 8.82 20.54
CA LYS A 247 -4.90 8.15 21.37
C LYS A 247 -6.07 9.09 21.64
N THR A 248 -5.79 10.33 22.03
CA THR A 248 -6.80 11.35 22.33
C THR A 248 -7.23 12.10 21.08
N ILE A 249 -8.50 12.49 21.02
CA ILE A 249 -9.05 13.28 19.90
C ILE A 249 -8.41 14.67 19.84
N ASN A 250 -8.09 15.25 21.01
CA ASN A 250 -7.46 16.56 21.11
C ASN A 250 -6.06 16.56 20.49
N CYS A 251 -5.21 15.60 20.87
CA CYS A 251 -3.87 15.51 20.30
C CYS A 251 -3.86 15.10 18.85
N ARG A 252 -4.78 14.23 18.43
CA ARG A 252 -5.02 13.94 17.01
C ARG A 252 -5.29 15.21 16.21
N LYS A 253 -6.29 15.99 16.63
CA LYS A 253 -6.67 17.25 15.95
C LYS A 253 -5.52 18.26 15.95
N LEU A 254 -4.88 18.47 17.10
CA LEU A 254 -3.75 19.41 17.22
C LEU A 254 -2.55 18.98 16.37
N CYS A 255 -2.25 17.68 16.31
CA CYS A 255 -1.23 17.10 15.45
C CYS A 255 -1.52 17.37 13.97
N PHE A 256 -2.74 17.06 13.51
CA PHE A 256 -3.17 17.32 12.13
C PHE A 256 -3.08 18.81 11.79
N GLN A 257 -3.51 19.70 12.69
CA GLN A 257 -3.39 21.14 12.51
C GLN A 257 -1.92 21.62 12.45
N THR A 258 -1.04 20.99 13.22
CA THR A 258 0.40 21.31 13.28
C THR A 258 1.12 20.91 12.00
N PHE A 259 0.97 19.66 11.55
CA PHE A 259 1.74 19.12 10.42
C PHE A 259 1.10 19.30 9.05
N ASN A 260 -0.13 19.82 8.99
CA ASN A 260 -0.75 20.20 7.72
C ASN A 260 -0.25 21.58 7.27
N THR A 261 -0.74 22.68 7.86
CA THR A 261 -0.34 24.06 7.50
C THR A 261 0.03 24.93 8.69
N GLY A 262 -0.30 24.52 9.92
CA GLY A 262 -0.24 25.37 11.12
C GLY A 262 1.03 25.23 11.95
N TRP A 263 2.14 24.70 11.40
CA TRP A 263 3.36 24.41 12.15
C TRP A 263 3.83 25.57 13.03
N GLN A 264 3.94 26.77 12.45
CA GLN A 264 4.45 27.97 13.13
C GLN A 264 3.65 28.34 14.37
N ASN A 265 2.33 28.12 14.35
CA ASN A 265 1.42 28.56 15.42
C ASN A 265 1.15 27.46 16.46
N ASN A 266 1.18 26.20 16.04
CA ASN A 266 0.69 25.09 16.85
C ASN A 266 1.80 24.22 17.47
N TRP A 267 3.05 24.30 16.97
CA TRP A 267 4.14 23.40 17.40
C TRP A 267 4.40 23.42 18.90
N GLN A 268 4.55 24.61 19.51
CA GLN A 268 4.85 24.70 20.94
C GLN A 268 3.75 24.06 21.78
N LYS A 269 2.49 24.34 21.45
CA LYS A 269 1.32 23.78 22.11
C LYS A 269 1.26 22.26 21.92
N PHE A 270 1.49 21.77 20.70
CA PHE A 270 1.52 20.34 20.41
C PHE A 270 2.63 19.62 21.19
N HIS A 271 3.81 20.20 21.26
CA HIS A 271 4.95 19.64 21.98
C HIS A 271 4.65 19.52 23.49
N SER A 272 4.14 20.58 24.10
CA SER A 272 3.86 20.60 25.55
C SER A 272 2.63 19.77 25.94
N GLU A 273 1.56 19.79 25.14
CA GLU A 273 0.30 19.15 25.51
C GLU A 273 0.22 17.68 25.08
N CYS A 274 0.89 17.29 24.00
CA CYS A 274 0.73 15.94 23.42
C CYS A 274 1.99 15.09 23.51
N LEU A 275 3.16 15.61 23.12
CA LEU A 275 4.39 14.82 23.19
C LEU A 275 4.89 14.59 24.63
N SER A 276 4.39 15.38 25.58
CA SER A 276 4.66 15.21 27.01
C SER A 276 3.56 14.44 27.75
N ASP A 277 2.44 14.10 27.09
CA ASP A 277 1.34 13.35 27.67
C ASP A 277 1.69 11.85 27.69
N PRO A 278 1.73 11.20 28.87
CA PRO A 278 2.01 9.77 28.96
C PRO A 278 0.96 8.91 28.21
N GLN A 279 -0.26 9.39 27.96
CA GLN A 279 -1.25 8.65 27.17
C GLN A 279 -0.93 8.58 25.66
N GLU A 280 -0.06 9.45 25.15
CA GLU A 280 0.27 9.61 23.73
C GLU A 280 1.59 8.93 23.32
N VAL A 281 1.92 7.80 23.97
CA VAL A 281 3.15 7.05 23.69
C VAL A 281 3.25 6.61 22.23
N ASP A 282 2.16 6.08 21.63
CA ASP A 282 2.19 5.60 20.24
C ASP A 282 2.44 6.73 19.23
N LEU A 283 1.91 7.93 19.51
CA LEU A 283 2.17 9.13 18.74
C LEU A 283 3.64 9.56 18.89
N LEU A 284 4.15 9.61 20.12
CA LEU A 284 5.53 9.99 20.41
C LEU A 284 6.54 9.05 19.73
N GLU A 285 6.37 7.73 19.89
CA GLU A 285 7.25 6.72 19.30
C GLU A 285 7.25 6.79 17.77
N CYS A 286 6.09 7.06 17.17
CA CYS A 286 5.95 7.25 15.74
C CYS A 286 6.71 8.50 15.25
N ILE A 287 6.55 9.64 15.93
CA ILE A 287 7.28 10.87 15.59
C ILE A 287 8.79 10.64 15.71
N ASP A 288 9.24 9.93 16.74
CA ASP A 288 10.63 9.54 16.92
C ASP A 288 11.13 8.61 15.80
N GLU A 289 10.31 7.67 15.32
CA GLU A 289 10.61 6.80 14.16
C GLU A 289 10.79 7.58 12.87
N VAL A 290 9.91 8.55 12.59
CA VAL A 290 10.02 9.43 11.41
C VAL A 290 11.29 10.28 11.47
N ASN A 291 11.64 10.79 12.66
CA ASN A 291 12.83 11.62 12.83
C ASN A 291 14.13 10.81 12.79
N SER A 292 14.14 9.62 13.37
CA SER A 292 15.34 8.80 13.52
C SER A 292 14.96 7.31 13.62
N PRO A 293 14.86 6.60 12.47
CA PRO A 293 14.48 5.20 12.45
C PRO A 293 15.54 4.31 13.08
N CYS A 294 15.11 3.20 13.69
CA CYS A 294 15.99 2.21 14.27
C CYS A 294 16.84 1.50 13.21
N SER A 295 18.14 1.42 13.46
CA SER A 295 19.11 0.76 12.59
C SER A 295 19.99 -0.21 13.37
N LEU A 296 20.34 -1.35 12.76
CA LEU A 296 21.22 -2.34 13.39
C LEU A 296 22.63 -1.81 13.50
N GLY A 297 23.25 -2.06 14.66
CA GLY A 297 24.67 -1.84 14.91
C GLY A 297 25.02 -0.46 15.43
N CYS A 298 25.92 -0.41 16.41
CA CYS A 298 26.58 0.82 16.84
C CYS A 298 28.09 0.64 17.04
N ASN A 299 28.87 1.60 16.52
CA ASN A 299 30.32 1.65 16.65
C ASN A 299 30.84 3.09 16.41
N GLY A 300 32.07 3.39 16.85
CA GLY A 300 32.76 4.65 16.59
C GLY A 300 32.48 5.77 17.58
N LEU A 301 31.85 5.47 18.72
CA LEU A 301 31.62 6.44 19.80
C LEU A 301 32.84 6.51 20.73
N THR A 302 33.16 7.70 21.22
CA THR A 302 34.29 7.94 22.13
C THR A 302 33.83 8.09 23.57
N TYR A 303 32.85 8.97 23.83
CA TYR A 303 32.33 9.22 25.16
C TYR A 303 31.34 8.14 25.61
N CYS A 304 30.52 7.64 24.71
CA CYS A 304 29.55 6.56 24.93
C CYS A 304 30.10 5.21 24.44
N SER A 305 31.39 4.95 24.66
CA SER A 305 32.10 3.78 24.16
C SER A 305 31.51 2.43 24.60
N GLN A 306 30.74 2.38 25.69
CA GLN A 306 30.04 1.18 26.16
C GLN A 306 28.92 0.70 25.22
N LEU A 307 28.48 1.56 24.30
CA LEU A 307 27.50 1.26 23.26
C LEU A 307 28.13 0.74 21.96
N ASN A 308 29.47 0.82 21.83
CA ASN A 308 30.18 0.27 20.68
C ASN A 308 30.18 -1.26 20.68
N ASN A 309 30.52 -1.85 19.53
CA ASN A 309 30.66 -3.29 19.32
C ASN A 309 29.35 -4.05 19.64
N ARG A 310 28.22 -3.47 19.22
CA ARG A 310 26.89 -4.08 19.37
C ARG A 310 26.22 -4.20 18.00
N PRO A 311 26.69 -5.09 17.11
CA PRO A 311 26.23 -5.17 15.73
C PRO A 311 24.79 -5.70 15.56
N THR A 312 24.27 -6.43 16.55
CA THR A 312 22.93 -7.04 16.56
C THR A 312 21.89 -6.23 17.33
N SER A 313 22.30 -5.19 18.06
CA SER A 313 21.38 -4.28 18.76
C SER A 313 20.93 -3.14 17.83
N LEU A 314 19.74 -2.59 18.07
CA LEU A 314 19.20 -1.47 17.30
C LEU A 314 19.44 -0.13 18.01
N PHE A 315 19.72 0.90 17.22
CA PHE A 315 19.92 2.27 17.70
C PHE A 315 19.31 3.27 16.73
N ARG A 316 18.76 4.37 17.26
CA ARG A 316 18.22 5.49 16.46
C ARG A 316 19.29 6.53 16.12
N SER A 317 20.27 6.75 17.00
CA SER A 317 21.23 7.84 16.85
C SER A 317 22.66 7.44 17.24
N CYS A 318 23.19 6.38 16.61
CA CYS A 318 24.61 6.04 16.75
C CYS A 318 25.49 6.96 15.88
N THR A 319 25.74 8.18 16.35
CA THR A 319 26.50 9.22 15.65
C THR A 319 27.46 9.96 16.58
N THR A 320 28.48 10.61 16.02
CA THR A 320 29.39 11.49 16.78
C THR A 320 28.68 12.68 17.41
N GLN A 321 27.60 13.17 16.78
CA GLN A 321 26.78 14.25 17.34
C GLN A 321 26.03 13.81 18.60
N ALA A 322 25.48 12.59 18.60
CA ALA A 322 24.84 12.03 19.79
C ALA A 322 25.86 11.78 20.92
N ASP A 323 27.07 11.32 20.56
CA ASP A 323 28.19 11.14 21.49
C ASP A 323 28.57 12.45 22.20
N LEU A 324 28.72 13.52 21.41
CA LEU A 324 28.99 14.87 21.91
C LEU A 324 27.83 15.41 22.75
N GLY A 325 26.59 15.22 22.31
CA GLY A 325 25.39 15.62 23.06
C GLY A 325 25.35 15.01 24.46
N ALA A 326 25.63 13.71 24.57
CA ALA A 326 25.74 13.02 25.86
C ALA A 326 26.88 13.57 26.73
N HIS A 327 28.01 13.92 26.14
CA HIS A 327 29.13 14.53 26.86
C HIS A 327 28.77 15.89 27.45
N LEU A 328 28.15 16.76 26.65
CA LEU A 328 27.73 18.10 27.05
C LEU A 328 26.65 18.04 28.14
N ALA A 329 25.67 17.15 28.01
CA ALA A 329 24.60 16.99 29.00
C ALA A 329 25.15 16.63 30.40
N VAL A 330 26.16 15.76 30.47
CA VAL A 330 26.80 15.40 31.75
C VAL A 330 27.68 16.53 32.29
N ALA A 331 28.33 17.30 31.42
CA ALA A 331 29.12 18.45 31.83
C ALA A 331 28.23 19.57 32.41
N GLU A 332 27.10 19.86 31.78
CA GLU A 332 26.11 20.83 32.25
C GLU A 332 25.49 20.41 33.59
N GLN A 333 25.15 19.12 33.72
CA GLN A 333 24.67 18.53 34.97
C GLN A 333 25.63 18.76 36.14
N LYS A 334 26.94 18.60 35.92
CA LYS A 334 27.96 18.84 36.96
C LYS A 334 28.01 20.30 37.41
N GLY A 335 27.72 21.25 36.52
CA GLY A 335 27.74 22.68 36.82
C GLY A 335 26.48 23.16 37.55
N SER A 336 25.30 22.66 37.17
CA SER A 336 24.01 23.12 37.70
C SER A 336 23.53 22.34 38.93
N GLY A 337 23.89 21.05 39.04
CA GLY A 337 23.32 20.14 40.04
C GLY A 337 21.88 19.67 39.72
N PHE A 338 21.37 20.01 38.52
CA PHE A 338 20.05 19.63 38.02
C PHE A 338 20.18 18.89 36.69
N VAL A 339 19.19 18.04 36.39
CA VAL A 339 19.00 17.44 35.07
C VAL A 339 17.59 17.74 34.58
N TYR A 340 17.48 18.11 33.31
CA TYR A 340 16.19 18.33 32.67
C TYR A 340 15.74 17.06 31.95
N VAL A 341 14.55 16.57 32.28
CA VAL A 341 13.90 15.46 31.58
C VAL A 341 12.50 15.86 31.21
N SER A 342 12.20 15.96 29.91
CA SER A 342 10.88 16.41 29.40
C SER A 342 10.44 17.74 30.05
N ASP A 343 11.33 18.74 30.02
CA ASP A 343 11.15 20.08 30.62
C ASP A 343 10.99 20.12 32.15
N LEU A 344 11.19 18.99 32.85
CA LEU A 344 11.19 18.93 34.31
C LEU A 344 12.62 19.03 34.86
N ALA A 345 12.88 20.04 35.69
CA ALA A 345 14.15 20.18 36.41
C ALA A 345 14.20 19.23 37.61
N LEU A 346 15.09 18.24 37.57
CA LEU A 346 15.27 17.24 38.62
C LEU A 346 16.56 17.52 39.40
N PRO A 347 16.48 17.81 40.71
CA PRO A 347 17.66 17.98 41.54
C PRO A 347 18.36 16.64 41.76
N LEU A 348 19.69 16.61 41.61
CA LEU A 348 20.46 15.39 41.79
C LEU A 348 21.14 15.32 43.15
N LYS A 349 21.30 14.09 43.64
CA LYS A 349 22.14 13.80 44.81
C LYS A 349 23.61 14.01 44.48
N ASN A 350 24.42 14.23 45.52
CA ASN A 350 25.86 14.42 45.39
C ASN A 350 26.57 13.19 44.77
N SER A 351 27.77 13.41 44.23
CA SER A 351 28.57 12.39 43.52
C SER A 351 28.91 11.14 44.34
N SER A 352 28.84 11.21 45.67
CA SER A 352 29.00 10.06 46.57
C SER A 352 27.80 9.11 46.60
N GLN A 353 26.59 9.62 46.34
CA GLN A 353 25.34 8.86 46.37
C GLN A 353 24.87 8.45 44.97
N CYS A 354 25.21 9.24 43.95
CA CYS A 354 24.99 8.88 42.55
C CYS A 354 26.29 9.08 41.75
N PRO A 355 27.03 8.00 41.45
CA PRO A 355 28.27 8.07 40.68
C PRO A 355 28.07 8.70 39.30
N THR A 356 29.06 9.46 38.84
CA THR A 356 29.03 10.12 37.53
C THR A 356 28.92 9.13 36.37
N ASP A 357 29.37 7.89 36.54
CA ASP A 357 29.28 6.83 35.52
C ASP A 357 27.84 6.36 35.27
N ILE A 358 26.97 6.43 36.28
CA ILE A 358 25.54 6.13 36.12
C ILE A 358 24.90 7.21 35.24
N TRP A 359 25.15 8.48 35.55
CA TRP A 359 24.64 9.60 34.74
C TRP A 359 25.21 9.63 33.33
N ARG A 360 26.48 9.28 33.15
CA ARG A 360 27.07 9.06 31.82
C ARG A 360 26.30 8.00 31.04
N SER A 361 25.96 6.87 31.67
CA SER A 361 25.21 5.80 31.00
C SER A 361 23.80 6.23 30.60
N VAL A 362 23.12 7.00 31.46
CA VAL A 362 21.79 7.57 31.17
C VAL A 362 21.87 8.55 30.02
N ALA A 363 22.79 9.52 30.07
CA ALA A 363 22.96 10.50 29.00
C ALA A 363 23.27 9.80 27.67
N CYS A 364 24.15 8.80 27.67
CA CYS A 364 24.43 8.00 26.48
C CYS A 364 23.18 7.28 25.95
N ALA A 365 22.37 6.65 26.81
CA ALA A 365 21.13 6.00 26.37
C ALA A 365 20.11 7.02 25.82
N LEU A 366 19.98 8.20 26.43
CA LEU A 366 19.03 9.23 26.00
C LEU A 366 19.43 9.89 24.66
N HIS A 367 20.73 10.06 24.40
CA HIS A 367 21.21 10.67 23.15
C HIS A 367 21.42 9.67 22.02
N VAL A 368 22.01 8.49 22.30
CA VAL A 368 22.26 7.45 21.29
C VAL A 368 20.98 6.66 20.98
N LYS A 369 20.03 6.65 21.91
CA LYS A 369 18.69 6.05 21.79
C LYS A 369 18.75 4.59 21.29
N PRO A 370 19.20 3.64 22.13
CA PRO A 370 19.00 2.23 21.84
C PRO A 370 17.50 1.95 21.65
N CYS A 371 17.18 0.93 20.87
CA CYS A 371 15.80 0.49 20.69
C CYS A 371 15.64 -1.02 20.69
N THR A 372 14.43 -1.45 20.98
CA THR A 372 14.07 -2.86 21.09
C THR A 372 13.90 -3.51 19.72
N ALA A 373 14.34 -4.77 19.59
CA ALA A 373 14.14 -5.57 18.37
C ALA A 373 12.67 -5.77 18.01
N LYS A 374 11.82 -5.94 19.02
CA LYS A 374 10.37 -5.91 18.88
C LYS A 374 9.89 -4.54 19.24
N GLY A 375 9.18 -3.90 18.34
CA GLY A 375 8.55 -2.63 18.53
C GLY A 375 9.36 -1.37 18.33
N HIS A 376 10.67 -1.48 18.20
CA HIS A 376 11.53 -0.33 17.95
C HIS A 376 11.35 0.79 19.00
N SER A 377 10.89 0.45 20.20
CA SER A 377 10.71 1.40 21.29
C SER A 377 12.08 1.82 21.81
N SER A 378 12.22 3.11 22.08
CA SER A 378 13.37 3.66 22.82
C SER A 378 13.03 3.99 24.27
N LEU A 379 11.83 3.62 24.73
CA LEU A 379 11.42 3.79 26.12
C LEU A 379 12.19 2.83 27.02
N LEU A 380 12.56 3.31 28.20
CA LEU A 380 13.29 2.53 29.19
C LEU A 380 12.33 1.58 29.91
N CYS A 381 12.82 0.43 30.35
CA CYS A 381 12.02 -0.44 31.20
C CYS A 381 11.67 0.27 32.52
N ALA A 382 10.40 0.19 32.93
CA ALA A 382 9.87 0.92 34.09
C ALA A 382 10.67 0.64 35.37
N GLU A 383 11.06 -0.61 35.59
CA GLU A 383 11.88 -1.02 36.73
C GLU A 383 13.25 -0.34 36.75
N ASP A 384 13.90 -0.24 35.58
CA ASP A 384 15.20 0.40 35.44
C ASP A 384 15.11 1.92 35.62
N CYS A 385 14.05 2.54 35.09
CA CYS A 385 13.78 3.95 35.31
C CYS A 385 13.56 4.24 36.80
N ILE A 386 12.61 3.54 37.45
CA ILE A 386 12.25 3.79 38.85
C ILE A 386 13.47 3.61 39.75
N ARG A 387 14.24 2.53 39.55
CA ARG A 387 15.47 2.28 40.29
C ARG A 387 16.46 3.43 40.15
N LEU A 388 16.69 3.90 38.93
CA LEU A 388 17.66 4.96 38.65
C LEU A 388 17.24 6.29 39.29
N VAL A 389 16.02 6.75 39.02
CA VAL A 389 15.54 8.04 39.53
C VAL A 389 15.43 8.01 41.05
N SER A 390 15.02 6.89 41.66
CA SER A 390 14.98 6.75 43.12
C SER A 390 16.38 6.81 43.75
N SER A 391 17.38 6.25 43.07
CA SER A 391 18.76 6.25 43.55
C SER A 391 19.43 7.62 43.43
N CYS A 392 19.18 8.37 42.34
CA CYS A 392 19.96 9.54 41.97
C CYS A 392 19.29 10.91 42.15
N VAL A 393 17.96 10.98 42.24
CA VAL A 393 17.22 12.25 42.42
C VAL A 393 17.05 12.56 43.91
N GLU A 394 17.24 13.83 44.25
CA GLU A 394 17.03 14.38 45.60
C GLU A 394 15.56 14.80 45.76
N TRP A 395 14.69 13.83 46.08
CA TRP A 395 13.24 14.04 46.16
C TRP A 395 12.81 15.08 47.20
N SER A 396 13.64 15.37 48.20
CA SER A 396 13.37 16.44 49.18
C SER A 396 13.33 17.84 48.54
N ARG A 397 14.03 18.03 47.42
CA ARG A 397 14.12 19.29 46.66
C ARG A 397 13.28 19.26 45.38
N ALA A 398 12.66 18.13 45.05
CA ALA A 398 11.83 17.97 43.87
C ALA A 398 10.45 18.64 44.07
N PRO A 399 9.73 19.00 43.00
CA PRO A 399 8.37 19.52 43.10
C PRO A 399 7.46 18.57 43.90
N GLN A 400 6.67 19.08 44.85
CA GLN A 400 5.93 18.27 45.84
C GLN A 400 4.95 17.24 45.23
N MET A 401 4.49 17.44 43.99
CA MET A 401 3.57 16.52 43.30
C MET A 401 4.28 15.49 42.39
N LEU A 402 5.61 15.55 42.28
CA LEU A 402 6.37 14.68 41.38
C LEU A 402 6.96 13.49 42.16
N THR A 403 6.60 12.27 41.75
CA THR A 403 7.12 11.03 42.31
C THR A 403 7.92 10.24 41.28
N ALA A 404 8.76 9.29 41.72
CA ALA A 404 9.53 8.44 40.81
C ALA A 404 8.64 7.67 39.80
N PRO A 405 7.52 7.03 40.23
CA PRO A 405 6.61 6.37 39.30
C PRO A 405 5.94 7.35 38.32
N ALA A 406 5.54 8.54 38.79
CA ALA A 406 4.91 9.54 37.93
C ALA A 406 5.87 10.08 36.85
N LEU A 407 7.15 10.27 37.18
CA LEU A 407 8.16 10.65 36.20
C LEU A 407 8.43 9.50 35.22
N CYS A 408 8.60 8.28 35.72
CA CYS A 408 8.90 7.12 34.89
C CYS A 408 7.74 6.71 33.98
N ALA A 409 6.49 7.04 34.33
CA ALA A 409 5.34 6.87 33.45
C ALA A 409 5.46 7.65 32.12
N ARG A 410 6.33 8.66 32.04
CA ARG A 410 6.63 9.38 30.78
C ARG A 410 7.79 8.79 29.97
N LEU A 411 8.62 7.94 30.59
CA LEU A 411 9.87 7.43 30.03
C LEU A 411 9.84 5.91 29.80
N ALA A 412 8.79 5.25 30.27
CA ALA A 412 8.60 3.82 30.20
C ALA A 412 7.23 3.49 29.61
N PRO A 413 7.08 2.31 28.97
CA PRO A 413 5.79 1.88 28.45
C PRO A 413 4.75 1.73 29.56
N HIS A 414 3.49 1.98 29.23
CA HIS A 414 2.37 1.81 30.16
C HIS A 414 1.98 0.35 30.41
N GLU A 415 2.11 -0.50 29.39
CA GLU A 415 1.78 -1.92 29.49
C GLU A 415 2.99 -2.70 30.01
N SER A 416 2.77 -3.57 30.99
CA SER A 416 3.85 -4.34 31.64
C SER A 416 4.59 -5.30 30.70
N ASN A 417 3.93 -5.75 29.62
CA ASN A 417 4.51 -6.64 28.61
C ASN A 417 4.99 -5.91 27.35
N ALA A 418 4.86 -4.57 27.29
CA ALA A 418 5.35 -3.82 26.14
C ALA A 418 6.89 -3.89 26.07
N PRO A 419 7.45 -3.99 24.86
CA PRO A 419 8.89 -4.03 24.69
C PRO A 419 9.52 -2.73 25.19
N CYS A 420 10.56 -2.85 26.00
CA CYS A 420 11.29 -1.73 26.59
C CYS A 420 12.81 -1.96 26.51
N VAL A 421 13.58 -0.87 26.61
CA VAL A 421 15.04 -0.89 26.64
C VAL A 421 15.52 -1.15 28.08
N PRO A 422 16.19 -2.28 28.35
CA PRO A 422 16.81 -2.55 29.64
C PRO A 422 18.12 -1.77 29.76
N LEU A 423 18.11 -0.64 30.46
CA LEU A 423 19.27 0.25 30.59
C LEU A 423 20.51 -0.48 31.13
N ARG A 424 20.33 -1.46 32.02
CA ARG A 424 21.43 -2.26 32.59
C ARG A 424 22.35 -2.87 31.54
N GLN A 425 21.81 -3.29 30.39
CA GLN A 425 22.59 -3.90 29.31
C GLN A 425 23.60 -2.93 28.66
N TYR A 426 23.36 -1.63 28.82
CA TYR A 426 24.13 -0.55 28.21
C TYR A 426 24.98 0.23 29.22
N MET A 427 24.97 -0.17 30.49
CA MET A 427 25.83 0.43 31.53
C MET A 427 27.24 -0.20 31.55
N THR A 428 27.42 -1.32 30.87
CA THR A 428 28.71 -2.03 30.77
C THR A 428 29.14 -2.16 29.30
N PRO A 429 30.47 -2.22 29.03
CA PRO A 429 30.97 -2.49 27.69
C PRO A 429 30.40 -3.77 27.09
N SER A 430 30.28 -3.82 25.77
CA SER A 430 29.85 -5.03 25.06
C SER A 430 30.78 -6.21 25.39
N THR A 431 30.19 -7.39 25.58
CA THR A 431 30.92 -8.66 25.71
C THR A 431 31.42 -9.18 24.37
N GLU A 432 30.89 -8.66 23.26
CA GLU A 432 31.32 -9.03 21.92
C GLU A 432 32.73 -8.47 21.65
N PRO A 433 33.65 -9.28 21.11
CA PRO A 433 34.98 -8.80 20.77
C PRO A 433 34.89 -7.68 19.73
N ALA A 434 35.77 -6.69 19.85
CA ALA A 434 35.94 -5.69 18.80
C ALA A 434 36.27 -6.42 17.50
N LEU A 435 35.55 -6.12 16.42
CA LEU A 435 35.79 -6.76 15.12
C LEU A 435 37.18 -6.35 14.62
N LEU A 436 38.16 -7.23 14.82
CA LEU A 436 39.58 -7.00 14.53
C LEU A 436 39.87 -7.02 13.03
N SER A 437 39.03 -7.70 12.23
CA SER A 437 39.20 -7.85 10.79
C SER A 437 38.10 -7.13 10.02
N ALA A 438 38.48 -6.58 8.86
CA ALA A 438 37.56 -5.96 7.93
C ALA A 438 36.52 -6.97 7.38
N THR A 439 36.92 -8.24 7.22
CA THR A 439 36.11 -9.32 6.65
C THR A 439 34.99 -9.81 7.58
N ASP A 440 35.15 -9.64 8.89
CA ASP A 440 34.14 -10.02 9.89
C ASP A 440 33.14 -8.89 10.14
N ALA A 441 33.41 -7.68 9.62
CA ALA A 441 32.59 -6.51 9.82
C ALA A 441 31.30 -6.54 8.99
N VAL A 442 30.23 -6.05 9.59
CA VAL A 442 28.95 -5.79 8.93
C VAL A 442 28.93 -4.34 8.48
N THR A 443 28.58 -4.08 7.22
CA THR A 443 28.65 -2.73 6.67
C THR A 443 27.26 -2.13 6.46
N SER A 444 27.08 -0.88 6.93
CA SER A 444 25.87 -0.09 6.69
C SER A 444 26.24 1.20 5.95
N PRO A 445 26.36 1.15 4.62
CA PRO A 445 26.88 2.28 3.82
C PRO A 445 26.04 3.54 3.90
N CYS A 446 24.74 3.40 4.19
CA CYS A 446 23.80 4.52 4.30
C CYS A 446 23.70 5.11 5.71
N ARG A 447 24.51 4.65 6.68
CA ARG A 447 24.53 5.20 8.03
C ARG A 447 25.10 6.62 8.02
N GLY A 448 24.47 7.52 8.78
CA GLY A 448 24.90 8.93 8.87
C GLY A 448 24.45 9.81 7.70
N SER A 449 23.50 9.34 6.88
CA SER A 449 22.91 10.10 5.76
C SER A 449 23.97 10.63 4.78
N PRO A 450 24.72 9.75 4.09
CA PRO A 450 25.83 10.14 3.21
C PRO A 450 25.42 10.78 1.87
N CYS A 451 24.12 10.95 1.65
CA CYS A 451 23.54 11.56 0.46
C CYS A 451 23.04 12.98 0.78
N GLY A 452 22.82 13.79 -0.26
CA GLY A 452 22.25 15.12 -0.08
C GLY A 452 20.84 15.08 0.52
N ASP A 453 20.41 16.22 1.05
CA ASP A 453 19.12 16.39 1.74
C ASP A 453 17.89 15.91 0.96
N ASN A 454 17.88 16.08 -0.37
CA ASN A 454 16.78 15.65 -1.25
C ASN A 454 17.06 14.31 -1.94
N GLN A 455 17.90 13.47 -1.34
CA GLN A 455 18.32 12.20 -1.92
C GLN A 455 18.15 11.05 -0.95
N VAL A 456 17.74 9.91 -1.49
CA VAL A 456 17.61 8.64 -0.80
C VAL A 456 18.86 7.82 -1.02
N CYS A 457 19.49 7.37 0.07
CA CYS A 457 20.60 6.43 0.01
C CYS A 457 20.09 5.00 -0.21
N ILE A 458 20.54 4.37 -1.30
CA ILE A 458 20.26 2.98 -1.67
C ILE A 458 21.57 2.20 -1.62
N VAL A 459 21.58 1.08 -0.91
CA VAL A 459 22.78 0.23 -0.76
C VAL A 459 23.11 -0.46 -2.08
N ASN A 460 24.38 -0.41 -2.49
CA ASN A 460 24.87 -1.10 -3.68
C ASN A 460 25.43 -2.48 -3.29
N ARG A 461 24.62 -3.52 -3.45
CA ARG A 461 24.97 -4.90 -3.06
C ARG A 461 25.90 -5.61 -4.04
N ASP A 462 26.05 -5.07 -5.25
CA ASP A 462 27.03 -5.55 -6.23
C ASP A 462 28.45 -5.10 -5.92
N CYS A 463 28.61 -4.20 -4.93
CA CYS A 463 29.88 -3.59 -4.56
C CYS A 463 30.19 -3.79 -3.07
N LEU A 464 30.93 -4.86 -2.74
CA LEU A 464 31.38 -5.12 -1.36
C LEU A 464 32.90 -4.85 -1.22
N GLN A 465 33.42 -5.06 -0.01
CA GLN A 465 34.78 -4.73 0.38
C GLN A 465 35.84 -5.39 -0.53
N GLY A 466 36.73 -4.57 -1.10
CA GLY A 466 37.78 -4.97 -2.04
C GLY A 466 37.57 -4.50 -3.48
N ASP A 467 36.35 -4.09 -3.85
CA ASP A 467 36.02 -3.61 -5.20
C ASP A 467 36.21 -2.07 -5.33
N ASN A 468 36.76 -1.60 -6.47
CA ASN A 468 36.89 -0.17 -6.82
C ASN A 468 35.53 0.44 -7.23
N CYS A 469 34.53 0.42 -6.34
CA CYS A 469 33.21 1.01 -6.60
C CYS A 469 32.59 1.61 -5.34
N LYS A 470 31.55 2.44 -5.51
CA LYS A 470 30.78 3.03 -4.40
C LYS A 470 29.80 2.00 -3.84
N ARG A 471 29.76 1.85 -2.50
CA ARG A 471 28.88 0.91 -1.78
C ARG A 471 27.42 1.37 -1.62
N TYR A 472 27.10 2.54 -2.15
CA TYR A 472 25.75 3.08 -2.17
C TYR A 472 25.55 3.99 -3.39
N HIS A 473 24.29 4.22 -3.72
CA HIS A 473 23.83 5.18 -4.72
C HIS A 473 22.91 6.19 -4.04
N CYS A 474 23.01 7.45 -4.46
CA CYS A 474 22.07 8.49 -4.07
C CYS A 474 21.06 8.67 -5.20
N VAL A 475 19.78 8.51 -4.88
CA VAL A 475 18.68 8.68 -5.83
C VAL A 475 17.87 9.88 -5.38
N ASP A 476 17.61 10.81 -6.29
CA ASP A 476 16.81 11.99 -5.98
C ASP A 476 15.40 11.62 -5.50
N GLY A 477 14.82 12.48 -4.69
CA GLY A 477 13.51 12.30 -4.10
C GLY A 477 12.85 13.60 -3.64
N CYS A 478 11.62 13.46 -3.20
CA CYS A 478 10.82 14.54 -2.62
C CYS A 478 11.01 14.51 -1.11
N ARG A 479 11.72 15.50 -0.59
CA ARG A 479 11.90 15.70 0.85
C ARG A 479 10.66 16.35 1.45
N THR A 480 10.26 15.89 2.63
CA THR A 480 9.31 16.58 3.52
C THR A 480 10.08 17.36 4.60
N ASN A 481 9.45 18.18 5.46
CA ASN A 481 10.16 18.86 6.55
C ASN A 481 10.74 17.93 7.66
N SER A 482 10.81 16.62 7.38
CA SER A 482 11.47 15.57 8.15
C SER A 482 12.65 14.97 7.37
N PRO A 483 13.51 14.15 8.01
CA PRO A 483 14.53 13.37 7.31
C PRO A 483 13.97 12.34 6.32
N TYR A 484 12.65 12.16 6.29
CA TYR A 484 11.96 11.28 5.36
C TYR A 484 11.99 11.86 3.94
N VAL A 485 12.51 11.06 3.00
CA VAL A 485 12.62 11.42 1.58
C VAL A 485 11.98 10.32 0.76
N VAL A 486 11.01 10.72 -0.07
CA VAL A 486 10.29 9.80 -0.97
C VAL A 486 11.07 9.69 -2.28
N PRO A 487 11.49 8.50 -2.73
CA PRO A 487 12.21 8.35 -3.99
C PRO A 487 11.38 8.83 -5.20
N LEU A 488 12.03 9.46 -6.17
CA LEU A 488 11.38 9.88 -7.42
C LEU A 488 10.62 8.72 -8.11
N GLY A 489 9.43 9.04 -8.62
CA GLY A 489 8.52 8.10 -9.27
C GLY A 489 7.66 7.25 -8.33
N SER A 490 7.84 7.40 -7.01
CA SER A 490 7.03 6.68 -6.02
C SER A 490 5.71 7.41 -5.75
N TRP A 491 4.66 6.65 -5.49
CA TRP A 491 3.34 7.16 -5.10
C TRP A 491 3.18 7.10 -3.59
N VAL A 492 2.71 8.19 -3.01
CA VAL A 492 2.61 8.38 -1.56
C VAL A 492 1.16 8.61 -1.18
N ARG A 493 0.73 7.94 -0.13
CA ARG A 493 -0.56 8.14 0.53
C ARG A 493 -0.41 9.23 1.59
N ILE A 494 -1.36 10.16 1.64
CA ILE A 494 -1.37 11.31 2.55
C ILE A 494 -2.70 11.32 3.31
N PRO A 495 -2.69 11.25 4.65
CA PRO A 495 -3.91 11.33 5.46
C PRO A 495 -4.60 12.69 5.34
N MET A 496 -5.94 12.68 5.32
CA MET A 496 -6.78 13.87 5.25
C MET A 496 -7.54 14.03 6.56
N SER A 497 -7.54 15.24 7.12
CA SER A 497 -8.31 15.57 8.32
C SER A 497 -9.80 15.71 7.97
N LEU A 498 -10.63 14.72 8.30
CA LEU A 498 -12.09 14.85 8.30
C LEU A 498 -12.67 14.71 9.72
N PRO A 499 -13.81 15.38 10.03
CA PRO A 499 -14.42 15.34 11.36
C PRO A 499 -15.07 14.01 11.75
N SER A 500 -15.13 13.02 10.86
CA SER A 500 -15.80 11.73 11.08
C SER A 500 -14.79 10.60 11.37
N GLN A 501 -15.25 9.48 11.94
CA GLN A 501 -14.45 8.25 12.17
C GLN A 501 -13.97 7.55 10.86
N LYS A 502 -13.98 8.26 9.73
CA LYS A 502 -13.58 7.72 8.41
C LYS A 502 -12.13 8.07 8.15
N SER A 503 -11.32 7.06 7.83
CA SER A 503 -9.98 7.29 7.31
C SER A 503 -10.07 7.69 5.84
N CYS A 504 -9.62 8.91 5.56
CA CYS A 504 -9.61 9.50 4.24
C CYS A 504 -8.17 9.82 3.85
N TYR A 505 -7.82 9.52 2.61
CA TYR A 505 -6.47 9.75 2.10
C TYR A 505 -6.53 10.40 0.73
N LYS A 506 -5.47 11.09 0.36
CA LYS A 506 -5.14 11.39 -1.04
C LYS A 506 -3.83 10.72 -1.40
N ILE A 507 -3.66 10.34 -2.65
CA ILE A 507 -2.37 9.88 -3.18
C ILE A 507 -1.73 10.99 -3.96
N CYS A 508 -0.40 11.05 -3.97
CA CYS A 508 0.36 11.97 -4.79
C CYS A 508 1.61 11.28 -5.35
N ASN A 509 2.13 11.78 -6.47
CA ASN A 509 3.33 11.25 -7.12
C ASN A 509 4.53 12.15 -6.81
N CYS A 510 5.66 11.55 -6.44
CA CYS A 510 6.91 12.27 -6.30
C CYS A 510 7.61 12.46 -7.67
N THR A 511 7.67 13.71 -8.13
CA THR A 511 8.30 14.09 -9.40
C THR A 511 9.51 14.99 -9.19
N LYS A 512 10.27 15.29 -10.25
CA LYS A 512 11.42 16.21 -10.19
C LYS A 512 11.04 17.63 -9.73
N LYS A 513 9.76 18.00 -9.84
CA LYS A 513 9.23 19.29 -9.38
C LYS A 513 8.68 19.24 -7.95
N GLY A 514 8.83 18.12 -7.25
CA GLY A 514 8.23 17.85 -5.96
C GLY A 514 6.98 16.96 -6.07
N MET A 515 6.15 17.00 -5.03
CA MET A 515 4.93 16.22 -4.95
C MET A 515 3.86 16.82 -5.89
N SER A 516 3.33 16.02 -6.82
CA SER A 516 2.32 16.46 -7.79
C SER A 516 1.34 15.35 -8.15
N HIS A 517 0.34 15.65 -8.99
CA HIS A 517 -0.68 14.70 -9.43
C HIS A 517 -1.46 14.10 -8.25
N CYS A 518 -1.85 14.94 -7.29
CA CYS A 518 -2.58 14.46 -6.13
C CYS A 518 -4.04 14.14 -6.46
N GLN A 519 -4.55 13.01 -5.96
CA GLN A 519 -5.92 12.57 -6.16
C GLN A 519 -6.49 12.00 -4.86
N PRO A 520 -7.72 12.36 -4.44
CA PRO A 520 -8.35 11.78 -3.27
C PRO A 520 -8.65 10.29 -3.51
N LEU A 521 -8.44 9.47 -2.48
CA LEU A 521 -8.93 8.09 -2.43
C LEU A 521 -10.35 8.06 -1.82
N PRO A 522 -11.18 7.09 -2.21
CA PRO A 522 -12.46 6.85 -1.56
C PRO A 522 -12.28 6.65 -0.05
N CYS A 523 -12.94 7.49 0.75
CA CYS A 523 -12.93 7.37 2.21
C CYS A 523 -13.54 6.04 2.66
N VAL A 524 -12.94 5.44 3.68
CA VAL A 524 -13.38 4.14 4.21
C VAL A 524 -13.73 4.32 5.68
N GLU A 525 -14.85 3.73 6.10
CA GLU A 525 -15.14 3.57 7.52
C GLU A 525 -14.17 2.54 8.11
N LEU A 526 -13.43 2.96 9.14
CA LEU A 526 -12.58 2.06 9.91
C LEU A 526 -13.49 1.12 10.70
N GLU A 527 -13.84 -0.03 10.13
CA GLU A 527 -14.22 -1.18 10.94
C GLU A 527 -12.92 -1.77 11.50
N ASP A 528 -12.71 -1.58 12.80
CA ASP A 528 -11.64 -2.22 13.55
C ASP A 528 -11.80 -3.75 13.46
N CYS A 529 -11.20 -4.37 12.45
CA CYS A 529 -10.95 -5.81 12.44
C CYS A 529 -9.81 -6.11 13.42
N VAL A 530 -10.06 -5.93 14.72
CA VAL A 530 -9.21 -6.52 15.76
C VAL A 530 -9.50 -8.02 15.76
N LEU A 531 -8.72 -8.75 14.98
CA LEU A 531 -8.60 -10.20 15.16
C LEU A 531 -7.87 -10.42 16.49
N HIS A 532 -8.66 -10.68 17.54
CA HIS A 532 -8.22 -11.13 18.85
C HIS A 532 -7.08 -12.15 18.75
N ASP A 533 -6.01 -11.95 19.52
CA ASP A 533 -4.90 -12.87 19.80
C ASP A 533 -4.63 -14.00 18.78
N LYS A 534 -4.06 -13.63 17.62
CA LYS A 534 -3.44 -14.51 16.61
C LYS A 534 -4.36 -15.56 15.95
N MET A 535 -4.94 -15.22 14.81
CA MET A 535 -4.84 -16.00 13.55
C MET A 535 -5.44 -15.18 12.41
N VAL A 536 -4.61 -14.60 11.54
CA VAL A 536 -5.12 -13.93 10.34
C VAL A 536 -5.45 -15.01 9.31
N CYS A 537 -6.74 -15.32 9.16
CA CYS A 537 -7.22 -16.28 8.16
C CYS A 537 -6.97 -15.71 6.74
N ALA A 538 -5.89 -16.15 6.09
CA ALA A 538 -5.89 -16.26 4.63
C ALA A 538 -7.07 -17.15 4.23
N ARG A 539 -7.63 -16.94 3.03
CA ARG A 539 -8.97 -17.38 2.55
C ARG A 539 -9.29 -18.90 2.63
N ARG A 540 -8.43 -19.73 3.24
CA ARG A 540 -8.62 -21.17 3.53
C ARG A 540 -8.08 -21.66 4.88
N ALA A 541 -7.65 -20.80 5.79
CA ALA A 541 -7.10 -21.20 7.10
C ALA A 541 -8.12 -21.21 8.25
N CYS A 542 -9.42 -21.07 7.95
CA CYS A 542 -10.48 -21.15 8.95
C CYS A 542 -11.13 -22.55 8.91
N GLY A 543 -10.59 -23.46 9.74
CA GLY A 543 -11.13 -24.79 10.04
C GLY A 543 -10.14 -25.93 9.79
N ARG A 544 -9.76 -26.70 10.83
CA ARG A 544 -8.90 -27.94 10.89
C ARG A 544 -7.65 -28.06 9.99
N ALA A 545 -7.34 -27.08 9.14
CA ALA A 545 -6.31 -27.09 8.10
C ALA A 545 -4.92 -26.67 8.61
N ALA A 546 -4.83 -26.19 9.85
CA ALA A 546 -3.55 -25.93 10.54
C ALA A 546 -2.69 -27.21 10.77
N LEU A 547 -3.20 -28.38 10.36
CA LEU A 547 -2.55 -29.69 10.40
C LEU A 547 -2.20 -30.26 9.00
N LEU A 548 -2.45 -29.54 7.90
CA LEU A 548 -2.17 -30.07 6.57
C LEU A 548 -0.68 -29.88 6.20
N THR A 549 0.12 -30.91 6.42
CA THR A 549 1.36 -31.12 5.68
C THR A 549 1.01 -31.48 4.24
N GLY A 550 1.50 -30.72 3.26
CA GLY A 550 1.20 -31.01 1.84
C GLY A 550 1.02 -29.75 1.00
N LEU A 551 0.50 -29.93 -0.21
CA LEU A 551 0.15 -28.82 -1.09
C LEU A 551 -1.32 -28.42 -0.94
N PRO A 552 -1.67 -27.14 -1.17
CA PRO A 552 -3.05 -26.67 -1.14
C PRO A 552 -3.97 -27.54 -2.01
N CYS A 553 -5.21 -27.72 -1.55
CA CYS A 553 -6.23 -28.56 -2.20
C CYS A 553 -5.80 -30.03 -2.41
N ASN A 554 -4.81 -30.52 -1.64
CA ASN A 554 -4.21 -31.86 -1.80
C ASN A 554 -3.68 -32.12 -3.23
N CYS A 555 -3.21 -31.07 -3.90
CA CYS A 555 -2.66 -31.20 -5.25
C CYS A 555 -1.36 -32.04 -5.27
N PRO A 556 -1.09 -32.76 -6.37
CA PRO A 556 0.14 -33.52 -6.50
C PRO A 556 1.37 -32.61 -6.67
N PRO A 557 2.57 -33.03 -6.22
CA PRO A 557 3.81 -32.23 -6.26
C PRO A 557 4.51 -32.21 -7.63
N HIS A 558 3.78 -32.50 -8.72
CA HIS A 558 4.32 -32.47 -10.07
C HIS A 558 4.45 -31.05 -10.59
N HIS A 559 5.54 -30.77 -11.32
CA HIS A 559 5.74 -29.53 -12.03
C HIS A 559 5.37 -29.72 -13.52
N LEU A 560 4.18 -29.24 -13.88
CA LEU A 560 3.64 -29.21 -15.23
C LEU A 560 3.07 -27.80 -15.45
N PRO A 561 3.94 -26.81 -15.74
CA PRO A 561 3.62 -25.41 -15.53
C PRO A 561 2.48 -24.96 -16.45
N VAL A 562 1.56 -24.21 -15.87
CA VAL A 562 0.45 -23.59 -16.58
C VAL A 562 0.47 -22.08 -16.35
N HIS A 563 -0.19 -21.35 -17.24
CA HIS A 563 -0.35 -19.92 -17.12
C HIS A 563 -1.84 -19.59 -16.99
N ALA A 564 -2.20 -18.70 -16.06
CA ALA A 564 -3.56 -18.18 -15.94
C ALA A 564 -3.52 -16.71 -15.52
N ARG A 565 -4.24 -15.84 -16.26
CA ARG A 565 -4.42 -14.41 -15.97
C ARG A 565 -3.11 -13.67 -15.63
N SER A 566 -2.03 -13.90 -16.39
CA SER A 566 -0.71 -13.27 -16.17
C SER A 566 0.10 -13.81 -14.98
N MET A 567 -0.30 -14.95 -14.41
CA MET A 567 0.42 -15.66 -13.34
C MET A 567 0.85 -17.05 -13.79
N HIS A 568 2.05 -17.47 -13.38
CA HIS A 568 2.53 -18.83 -13.57
C HIS A 568 2.18 -19.69 -12.37
N TYR A 569 1.64 -20.88 -12.64
CA TYR A 569 1.37 -21.90 -11.63
C TYR A 569 2.18 -23.15 -11.92
N PRO A 570 2.70 -23.84 -10.89
CA PRO A 570 3.48 -25.06 -11.11
C PRO A 570 2.69 -26.19 -11.77
N ASN A 571 1.37 -26.27 -11.57
CA ASN A 571 0.48 -27.19 -12.26
C ASN A 571 -0.97 -26.69 -12.31
N SER A 572 -1.81 -27.33 -13.14
CA SER A 572 -3.22 -26.97 -13.31
C SER A 572 -4.06 -27.11 -12.03
N CYS A 573 -3.81 -28.14 -11.22
CA CYS A 573 -4.49 -28.33 -9.94
C CYS A 573 -4.26 -27.13 -9.01
N LEU A 574 -3.01 -26.66 -8.89
CA LEU A 574 -2.67 -25.48 -8.09
C LEU A 574 -3.25 -24.19 -8.67
N ALA A 575 -3.34 -24.06 -9.99
CA ALA A 575 -4.02 -22.93 -10.64
C ALA A 575 -5.53 -22.89 -10.30
N GLN A 576 -6.22 -24.03 -10.44
CA GLN A 576 -7.63 -24.18 -10.05
C GLN A 576 -7.81 -23.95 -8.55
N CYS A 577 -6.88 -24.47 -7.73
CA CYS A 577 -6.87 -24.24 -6.30
C CYS A 577 -6.75 -22.73 -5.99
N ALA A 578 -5.92 -21.97 -6.70
CA ALA A 578 -5.85 -20.50 -6.55
C ALA A 578 -7.08 -19.75 -7.11
N GLY A 579 -8.02 -20.47 -7.75
CA GLY A 579 -9.26 -19.93 -8.28
C GLY A 579 -9.18 -19.44 -9.72
N ALA A 580 -8.27 -20.00 -10.52
CA ALA A 580 -8.31 -19.90 -11.98
C ALA A 580 -9.41 -20.83 -12.53
N THR A 581 -10.12 -20.39 -13.56
CA THR A 581 -11.09 -21.24 -14.27
C THR A 581 -10.43 -22.02 -15.39
N ASP A 582 -11.02 -23.13 -15.84
CA ASP A 582 -10.46 -23.94 -16.92
C ASP A 582 -10.27 -23.16 -18.23
N ALA A 583 -11.15 -22.18 -18.49
CA ALA A 583 -11.05 -21.30 -19.66
C ALA A 583 -9.84 -20.35 -19.60
N GLU A 584 -9.31 -20.08 -18.43
CA GLU A 584 -8.15 -19.19 -18.23
C GLU A 584 -6.82 -19.93 -18.24
N ILE A 585 -6.85 -21.25 -18.01
CA ILE A 585 -5.66 -22.07 -17.89
C ILE A 585 -5.14 -22.38 -19.29
N GLN A 586 -3.94 -21.87 -19.57
CA GLN A 586 -3.22 -22.13 -20.80
C GLN A 586 -2.05 -23.08 -20.52
N PHE A 587 -2.03 -24.18 -21.27
CA PHE A 587 -0.96 -25.17 -21.23
C PHE A 587 0.14 -24.76 -22.22
N ARG A 588 1.40 -24.82 -21.77
CA ARG A 588 2.63 -24.26 -22.39
C ARG A 588 2.90 -22.82 -22.02
N THR A 589 4.07 -22.59 -21.42
CA THR A 589 4.65 -21.27 -21.20
C THR A 589 5.05 -20.67 -22.55
N GLN A 590 4.14 -19.96 -23.19
CA GLN A 590 4.43 -19.26 -24.43
C GLN A 590 5.23 -18.00 -24.10
N ASP A 591 6.38 -17.82 -24.75
CA ASP A 591 7.18 -16.59 -24.62
C ASP A 591 6.26 -15.39 -24.91
N PRO A 592 6.15 -14.41 -23.99
CA PRO A 592 5.25 -13.28 -24.14
C PRO A 592 5.51 -12.51 -25.45
N CYS A 593 6.68 -12.65 -26.08
CA CYS A 593 7.04 -12.05 -27.35
C CYS A 593 6.99 -12.98 -28.58
N SER A 594 6.51 -14.22 -28.46
CA SER A 594 6.51 -15.20 -29.57
C SER A 594 5.44 -14.98 -30.65
N SER A 595 4.38 -14.22 -30.39
CA SER A 595 3.31 -13.92 -31.35
C SER A 595 3.54 -12.56 -32.03
N SER A 596 3.61 -12.54 -33.36
CA SER A 596 3.87 -11.36 -34.19
C SER A 596 2.80 -10.26 -34.13
N GLU A 597 1.67 -10.49 -33.44
CA GLU A 597 0.53 -9.56 -33.36
C GLU A 597 0.53 -8.64 -32.12
N LYS A 598 1.44 -8.87 -31.15
CA LYS A 598 1.40 -8.14 -29.85
C LYS A 598 1.97 -6.73 -29.89
N CYS A 599 2.95 -6.49 -30.75
CA CYS A 599 3.52 -5.17 -30.99
C CYS A 599 3.24 -4.78 -32.45
N SER A 600 2.83 -3.54 -32.68
CA SER A 600 2.60 -3.00 -34.02
C SER A 600 3.86 -3.09 -34.90
N MET A 601 3.70 -3.00 -36.22
CA MET A 601 4.82 -2.93 -37.16
C MET A 601 5.87 -1.90 -36.71
N TRP A 602 7.15 -2.27 -36.84
CA TRP A 602 8.32 -1.47 -36.43
C TRP A 602 8.58 -1.35 -34.92
N ARG A 603 7.85 -2.11 -34.09
CA ARG A 603 8.15 -2.23 -32.66
C ARG A 603 8.75 -3.60 -32.33
N ILE A 604 9.77 -3.60 -31.48
CA ILE A 604 10.40 -4.80 -30.94
C ILE A 604 9.79 -5.12 -29.58
N CYS A 605 9.42 -6.38 -29.39
CA CYS A 605 8.92 -6.89 -28.11
C CYS A 605 10.08 -7.33 -27.21
N LEU A 606 10.08 -6.89 -25.96
CA LEU A 606 10.93 -7.44 -24.90
C LEU A 606 10.07 -8.03 -23.78
N PRO A 607 10.41 -9.22 -23.25
CA PRO A 607 9.68 -9.82 -22.14
C PRO A 607 9.90 -9.02 -20.84
N VAL A 608 8.84 -8.87 -20.03
CA VAL A 608 8.89 -8.25 -18.70
C VAL A 608 8.04 -9.09 -17.76
N ALA A 609 8.66 -9.73 -16.77
CA ALA A 609 7.92 -10.49 -15.76
C ALA A 609 7.20 -9.51 -14.81
N ASN A 610 5.87 -9.46 -14.88
CA ASN A 610 5.05 -8.61 -14.02
C ASN A 610 4.05 -9.46 -13.24
N VAL A 611 4.07 -9.36 -11.91
CA VAL A 611 3.09 -10.03 -11.05
C VAL A 611 2.13 -9.00 -10.47
N CYS A 612 0.89 -9.05 -10.96
CA CYS A 612 -0.22 -8.23 -10.48
C CYS A 612 -0.84 -8.86 -9.23
N LEU A 613 -1.18 -8.02 -8.25
CA LEU A 613 -1.60 -8.44 -6.92
C LEU A 613 -3.12 -8.48 -6.76
N SER A 614 -3.86 -7.93 -7.72
CA SER A 614 -5.32 -7.99 -7.75
C SER A 614 -5.85 -8.63 -9.03
N LYS A 615 -6.96 -9.37 -8.89
CA LYS A 615 -7.74 -9.92 -10.02
C LYS A 615 -8.39 -8.83 -10.88
N LEU A 616 -8.53 -7.64 -10.31
CA LEU A 616 -9.20 -6.50 -10.93
C LEU A 616 -8.24 -5.65 -11.80
N GLN A 617 -6.94 -5.93 -11.77
CA GLN A 617 -5.98 -5.34 -12.71
C GLN A 617 -6.23 -5.89 -14.13
N ALA A 618 -7.06 -5.20 -14.91
CA ALA A 618 -7.47 -5.61 -16.27
C ALA A 618 -6.30 -5.70 -17.28
N SER A 619 -5.17 -5.04 -16.99
CA SER A 619 -3.94 -5.10 -17.79
C SER A 619 -2.75 -5.40 -16.89
N CYS A 620 -2.09 -6.53 -17.15
CA CYS A 620 -0.86 -6.94 -16.49
C CYS A 620 0.20 -7.32 -17.55
N PRO A 621 0.76 -6.33 -18.27
CA PRO A 621 1.55 -6.58 -19.47
C PRO A 621 2.81 -7.39 -19.12
N GLN A 622 2.98 -8.56 -19.73
CA GLN A 622 4.17 -9.41 -19.60
C GLN A 622 5.27 -9.08 -20.62
N TYR A 623 5.12 -7.95 -21.31
CA TYR A 623 6.02 -7.51 -22.36
C TYR A 623 6.01 -5.99 -22.48
N MET A 624 7.05 -5.46 -23.11
CA MET A 624 7.22 -4.06 -23.45
C MET A 624 7.49 -3.95 -24.95
N CYS A 625 6.75 -3.09 -25.65
CA CYS A 625 7.01 -2.78 -27.05
C CYS A 625 7.87 -1.53 -27.16
N LEU A 626 9.01 -1.63 -27.83
CA LEU A 626 9.93 -0.52 -28.07
C LEU A 626 9.95 -0.15 -29.54
N ASN A 627 9.99 1.14 -29.84
CA ASN A 627 10.10 1.62 -31.20
C ASN A 627 11.57 1.68 -31.63
N THR A 628 11.90 1.13 -32.79
CA THR A 628 13.27 1.11 -33.33
C THR A 628 13.77 2.49 -33.74
N TYR A 629 12.86 3.42 -34.05
CA TYR A 629 13.18 4.77 -34.52
C TYR A 629 13.40 5.79 -33.39
N ASP A 630 13.08 5.44 -32.15
CA ASP A 630 13.20 6.38 -31.04
C ASP A 630 14.66 6.80 -30.82
N ASN A 631 14.87 8.07 -30.45
CA ASN A 631 16.18 8.52 -30.00
C ASN A 631 16.46 7.92 -28.62
N CYS A 632 17.51 7.10 -28.48
CA CYS A 632 17.81 6.41 -27.22
C CYS A 632 18.28 7.37 -26.11
N GLU A 633 18.79 8.55 -26.44
CA GLU A 633 19.25 9.54 -25.45
C GLU A 633 18.09 10.20 -24.69
N THR A 634 16.91 10.31 -25.30
CA THR A 634 15.73 10.90 -24.67
C THR A 634 14.91 9.89 -23.86
N GLN A 635 15.24 8.60 -23.96
CA GLN A 635 14.54 7.53 -23.25
C GLN A 635 14.97 7.47 -21.76
N PRO A 636 14.05 7.10 -20.86
CA PRO A 636 14.37 7.02 -19.44
C PRO A 636 15.47 5.97 -19.18
N PRO A 637 16.35 6.21 -18.19
CA PRO A 637 17.36 5.24 -17.79
C PRO A 637 16.69 4.01 -17.17
N LEU A 638 16.74 2.89 -17.89
CA LEU A 638 16.20 1.61 -17.47
C LEU A 638 17.23 0.53 -17.83
N PRO A 639 18.27 0.35 -17.00
CA PRO A 639 19.42 -0.47 -17.35
C PRO A 639 19.01 -1.90 -17.67
N ILE A 640 19.71 -2.53 -18.61
CA ILE A 640 19.43 -3.88 -19.08
C ILE A 640 20.75 -4.60 -19.40
N CYS A 641 20.86 -5.86 -18.98
CA CYS A 641 22.04 -6.68 -19.23
C CYS A 641 21.84 -7.54 -20.47
N ASP A 642 22.83 -7.56 -21.37
CA ASP A 642 22.83 -8.45 -22.52
C ASP A 642 23.51 -9.81 -22.22
N THR A 643 23.29 -10.79 -23.10
CA THR A 643 23.89 -12.14 -22.98
C THR A 643 25.42 -12.16 -23.07
N GLY A 644 26.04 -11.07 -23.51
CA GLY A 644 27.49 -10.90 -23.53
C GLY A 644 28.04 -10.18 -22.30
N GLY A 645 27.23 -9.97 -21.25
CA GLY A 645 27.65 -9.33 -20.00
C GLY A 645 27.85 -7.82 -20.10
N ARG A 646 27.27 -7.15 -21.11
CA ARG A 646 27.32 -5.70 -21.25
C ARG A 646 26.02 -5.06 -20.76
N THR A 647 26.16 -4.11 -19.84
CA THR A 647 25.06 -3.25 -19.40
C THR A 647 24.79 -2.18 -20.46
N HIS A 648 23.53 -2.06 -20.87
CA HIS A 648 23.02 -0.96 -21.69
C HIS A 648 22.24 0.02 -20.82
N ALA A 649 22.32 1.32 -21.12
CA ALA A 649 21.70 2.37 -20.29
C ALA A 649 20.16 2.31 -20.29
N ASN A 650 19.58 1.91 -21.42
CA ASN A 650 18.16 1.66 -21.59
C ASN A 650 17.93 0.60 -22.69
N PRO A 651 16.70 0.08 -22.82
CA PRO A 651 16.40 -0.97 -23.79
C PRO A 651 16.55 -0.54 -25.26
N CYS A 652 16.44 0.75 -25.55
CA CYS A 652 16.65 1.28 -26.89
C CYS A 652 18.09 1.02 -27.38
N TYR A 653 19.09 1.19 -26.50
CA TYR A 653 20.49 0.87 -26.85
C TYR A 653 20.72 -0.62 -27.07
N LEU A 654 20.00 -1.49 -26.36
CA LEU A 654 20.09 -2.93 -26.56
C LEU A 654 19.56 -3.33 -27.94
N ILE A 655 18.35 -2.88 -28.31
CA ILE A 655 17.73 -3.27 -29.59
C ILE A 655 18.49 -2.73 -30.81
N LYS A 656 19.20 -1.61 -30.66
CA LYS A 656 20.07 -1.05 -31.71
C LYS A 656 21.45 -1.71 -31.77
N SER A 657 21.81 -2.54 -30.80
CA SER A 657 23.09 -3.24 -30.77
C SER A 657 23.02 -4.56 -31.57
N PRO A 658 23.71 -4.67 -32.71
CA PRO A 658 23.61 -5.84 -33.58
C PRO A 658 24.12 -7.11 -32.88
N GLY A 659 23.37 -8.21 -33.01
CA GLY A 659 23.73 -9.52 -32.48
C GLY A 659 23.66 -9.67 -30.95
N ARG A 660 23.21 -8.63 -30.23
CA ARG A 660 23.02 -8.68 -28.77
C ARG A 660 21.59 -9.07 -28.44
N ARG A 661 21.43 -9.96 -27.46
CA ARG A 661 20.13 -10.39 -26.94
C ARG A 661 20.03 -10.02 -25.47
N MET A 662 18.82 -9.79 -25.00
CA MET A 662 18.54 -9.56 -23.60
C MET A 662 18.91 -10.80 -22.77
N ALA A 663 19.63 -10.60 -21.65
CA ALA A 663 19.80 -11.62 -20.62
C ALA A 663 18.79 -11.41 -19.48
N TYR A 664 18.75 -10.20 -18.91
CA TYR A 664 17.85 -9.83 -17.82
C TYR A 664 17.74 -8.31 -17.65
N TRP A 665 16.71 -7.85 -16.94
CA TRP A 665 16.49 -6.44 -16.60
C TRP A 665 17.45 -5.99 -15.49
N GLY A 666 17.93 -4.74 -15.55
CA GLY A 666 18.90 -4.19 -14.60
C GLY A 666 20.34 -4.23 -15.10
N PRO A 667 21.29 -3.66 -14.33
CA PRO A 667 22.70 -3.71 -14.67
C PRO A 667 23.26 -5.14 -14.57
N CYS A 668 24.31 -5.44 -15.34
CA CYS A 668 24.97 -6.73 -15.24
C CYS A 668 25.61 -6.93 -13.85
N MET A 669 25.17 -7.98 -13.17
CA MET A 669 25.67 -8.40 -11.85
C MET A 669 26.95 -9.22 -11.97
N LYS A 670 27.81 -9.15 -10.95
CA LYS A 670 29.13 -9.83 -10.93
C LYS A 670 29.20 -11.08 -10.05
N ARG A 671 28.26 -11.26 -9.12
CA ARG A 671 28.34 -12.27 -8.04
C ARG A 671 27.35 -13.43 -8.21
N CYS A 672 26.92 -13.65 -9.45
CA CYS A 672 26.01 -14.72 -9.84
C CYS A 672 26.54 -15.44 -11.07
N SER A 673 26.12 -16.69 -11.26
CA SER A 673 26.43 -17.49 -12.44
C SER A 673 25.52 -17.12 -13.61
N ASN A 674 26.10 -16.87 -14.79
CA ASN A 674 25.38 -16.73 -16.06
C ASN A 674 25.30 -18.03 -16.87
N ASN A 675 25.95 -19.10 -16.43
CA ASN A 675 26.26 -20.24 -17.29
C ASN A 675 25.28 -21.42 -17.16
N SER A 676 24.35 -21.36 -16.21
CA SER A 676 23.51 -22.50 -15.84
C SER A 676 22.06 -22.08 -15.64
N THR A 677 21.14 -22.82 -16.26
CA THR A 677 19.71 -22.75 -15.97
C THR A 677 19.44 -23.10 -14.50
N VAL A 678 18.49 -22.42 -13.87
CA VAL A 678 18.14 -22.61 -12.46
C VAL A 678 16.63 -22.61 -12.25
N CYS A 679 16.16 -23.31 -11.22
CA CYS A 679 14.78 -23.23 -10.75
C CYS A 679 14.69 -22.18 -9.65
N GLY A 680 13.84 -21.18 -9.82
CA GLY A 680 13.53 -20.19 -8.79
C GLY A 680 12.53 -20.72 -7.76
N LEU A 681 12.53 -20.18 -6.54
CA LEU A 681 11.54 -20.52 -5.50
C LEU A 681 10.08 -20.21 -5.92
N ASN A 682 9.89 -19.35 -6.91
CA ASN A 682 8.58 -19.08 -7.52
C ASN A 682 8.12 -20.19 -8.51
N GLY A 683 8.91 -21.27 -8.67
CA GLY A 683 8.61 -22.35 -9.60
C GLY A 683 8.81 -22.00 -11.07
N VAL A 684 9.51 -20.90 -11.38
CA VAL A 684 9.87 -20.48 -12.74
C VAL A 684 11.30 -20.91 -13.06
N THR A 685 11.52 -21.40 -14.27
CA THR A 685 12.86 -21.75 -14.77
C THR A 685 13.51 -20.51 -15.37
N TYR A 686 14.68 -20.14 -14.85
CA TYR A 686 15.47 -19.01 -15.31
C TYR A 686 16.68 -19.46 -16.12
N ASN A 687 17.05 -18.68 -17.13
CA ASN A 687 18.24 -18.95 -17.95
C ASN A 687 19.56 -18.90 -17.16
N SER A 688 19.59 -18.13 -16.07
CA SER A 688 20.74 -18.01 -15.19
C SER A 688 20.37 -17.63 -13.77
N GLU A 689 21.31 -17.79 -12.84
CA GLU A 689 21.18 -17.30 -11.46
C GLU A 689 21.04 -15.78 -11.43
N CYS A 690 21.81 -15.06 -12.26
CA CYS A 690 21.68 -13.61 -12.39
C CYS A 690 20.28 -13.21 -12.86
N ALA A 691 19.69 -13.95 -13.81
CA ALA A 691 18.34 -13.65 -14.29
C ALA A 691 17.31 -13.79 -13.16
N ALA A 692 17.35 -14.89 -12.39
CA ALA A 692 16.49 -15.07 -11.23
C ALA A 692 16.67 -13.93 -10.21
N TRP A 693 17.92 -13.58 -9.92
CA TRP A 693 18.23 -12.55 -8.94
C TRP A 693 17.78 -11.14 -9.36
N SER A 694 17.78 -10.84 -10.65
CA SER A 694 17.33 -9.55 -11.16
C SER A 694 15.83 -9.31 -10.92
N GLU A 695 15.06 -10.40 -10.77
CA GLU A 695 13.64 -10.40 -10.45
C GLU A 695 13.37 -10.61 -8.95
N PHE A 696 14.38 -10.42 -8.10
CA PHE A 696 14.31 -10.67 -6.65
C PHE A 696 14.03 -12.15 -6.28
N ILE A 697 14.28 -13.11 -7.18
CA ILE A 697 14.01 -14.53 -6.91
C ILE A 697 15.24 -15.26 -6.40
N THR A 698 15.12 -15.95 -5.27
CA THR A 698 16.14 -16.90 -4.79
C THR A 698 16.11 -18.18 -5.61
N VAL A 699 17.29 -18.71 -5.93
CA VAL A 699 17.46 -20.01 -6.58
C VAL A 699 17.14 -21.13 -5.59
N ASP A 700 16.22 -22.02 -5.97
CA ASP A 700 15.91 -23.23 -5.21
C ASP A 700 17.03 -24.26 -5.42
N TYR A 701 17.19 -24.73 -6.67
CA TYR A 701 18.20 -25.68 -7.14
C TYR A 701 18.64 -25.41 -8.58
N TYR A 702 19.75 -26.02 -8.99
CA TYR A 702 20.29 -25.92 -10.35
C TYR A 702 19.56 -26.85 -11.33
N GLY A 703 19.38 -26.39 -12.57
CA GLY A 703 18.58 -27.07 -13.59
C GLY A 703 17.17 -26.49 -13.75
N PRO A 704 16.35 -27.03 -14.66
CA PRO A 704 14.96 -26.61 -14.84
C PRO A 704 14.10 -27.03 -13.64
N CYS A 705 12.95 -26.38 -13.45
CA CYS A 705 12.01 -26.79 -12.41
C CYS A 705 11.36 -28.15 -12.74
N LEU A 706 11.34 -29.07 -11.77
CA LEU A 706 10.89 -30.46 -11.91
C LEU A 706 9.83 -30.88 -10.89
N ALA A 707 9.76 -30.21 -9.73
CA ALA A 707 8.82 -30.54 -8.66
C ALA A 707 8.39 -29.30 -7.88
N VAL A 708 7.36 -29.49 -7.05
CA VAL A 708 6.88 -28.51 -6.08
C VAL A 708 7.02 -29.09 -4.68
N GLY A 709 7.68 -28.37 -3.78
CA GLY A 709 7.86 -28.81 -2.40
C GLY A 709 6.57 -28.69 -1.58
N PRO A 710 6.14 -29.74 -0.85
CA PRO A 710 5.02 -29.64 0.08
C PRO A 710 5.28 -28.59 1.17
N ILE A 711 4.22 -27.88 1.58
CA ILE A 711 4.30 -26.88 2.65
C ILE A 711 4.44 -27.61 3.98
N SER A 712 5.46 -27.23 4.76
CA SER A 712 5.74 -27.79 6.08
C SER A 712 6.56 -26.80 6.90
N LYS A 713 6.50 -26.92 8.23
CA LYS A 713 7.28 -26.09 9.17
C LYS A 713 8.73 -26.57 9.33
N LEU A 714 9.03 -27.80 8.91
CA LEU A 714 10.36 -28.38 9.04
C LEU A 714 11.28 -27.86 7.95
N ILE A 715 12.52 -27.50 8.30
CA ILE A 715 13.57 -27.10 7.37
C ILE A 715 14.34 -28.36 6.96
N GLU A 716 13.95 -28.92 5.83
CA GLU A 716 14.51 -30.12 5.23
C GLU A 716 14.27 -30.07 3.71
N PRO A 717 15.00 -30.88 2.92
CA PRO A 717 14.66 -31.10 1.52
C PRO A 717 13.24 -31.67 1.39
N LYS A 718 12.40 -31.03 0.59
CA LYS A 718 10.97 -31.37 0.43
C LYS A 718 10.67 -32.21 -0.79
N CYS A 719 11.52 -32.14 -1.81
CA CYS A 719 11.35 -32.86 -3.06
C CYS A 719 12.23 -34.12 -3.06
N THR A 720 11.63 -35.26 -3.38
CA THR A 720 12.28 -36.58 -3.36
C THR A 720 12.72 -37.07 -4.74
N ILE A 721 12.71 -36.19 -5.75
CA ILE A 721 13.13 -36.54 -7.11
C ILE A 721 14.67 -36.56 -7.15
N ASP A 722 15.27 -37.69 -7.55
CA ASP A 722 16.72 -37.89 -7.60
C ASP A 722 17.48 -36.85 -8.44
N ARG A 723 16.81 -36.23 -9.42
CA ARG A 723 17.38 -35.17 -10.27
C ARG A 723 17.47 -33.81 -9.58
N ILE A 724 16.81 -33.62 -8.45
CA ILE A 724 16.83 -32.38 -7.67
C ILE A 724 17.90 -32.52 -6.58
N VAL A 725 19.01 -31.82 -6.76
CA VAL A 725 20.08 -31.77 -5.76
C VAL A 725 20.08 -30.40 -5.11
N CYS A 726 19.80 -30.36 -3.81
CA CYS A 726 19.77 -29.12 -3.08
C CYS A 726 21.17 -28.52 -2.90
N PRO A 727 21.35 -27.21 -3.17
CA PRO A 727 22.59 -26.53 -2.86
C PRO A 727 22.92 -26.65 -1.37
N PRO A 728 24.20 -26.79 -1.00
CA PRO A 728 24.60 -26.84 0.40
C PRO A 728 24.20 -25.56 1.12
N LEU A 729 23.85 -25.69 2.40
CA LEU A 729 23.65 -24.53 3.27
C LEU A 729 24.96 -23.78 3.42
N LYS A 730 24.90 -22.44 3.43
CA LYS A 730 26.10 -21.58 3.61
C LYS A 730 26.87 -21.90 4.88
N LYS A 731 26.16 -22.33 5.92
CA LYS A 731 26.73 -22.86 7.15
C LYS A 731 25.83 -23.95 7.72
N ALA A 732 26.43 -25.00 8.27
CA ALA A 732 25.68 -26.03 8.99
C ALA A 732 25.00 -25.41 10.22
N ASN A 733 23.77 -25.84 10.52
CA ASN A 733 22.98 -25.35 11.66
C ASN A 733 22.71 -23.84 11.69
N CYS A 734 22.69 -23.18 10.53
CA CYS A 734 22.25 -21.79 10.41
C CYS A 734 20.74 -21.65 10.69
N LEU A 735 20.30 -20.49 11.18
CA LEU A 735 18.90 -20.10 11.10
C LEU A 735 18.51 -19.96 9.62
N GLY A 736 17.38 -20.56 9.26
CA GLY A 736 17.00 -20.70 7.86
C GLY A 736 15.52 -20.98 7.66
N PHE A 737 15.16 -21.37 6.46
CA PHE A 737 13.79 -21.68 6.07
C PHE A 737 13.78 -22.65 4.89
N THR A 738 12.65 -23.33 4.68
CA THR A 738 12.29 -23.91 3.38
C THR A 738 11.05 -23.18 2.89
N ALA A 739 11.13 -22.51 1.74
CA ALA A 739 10.06 -21.63 1.30
C ALA A 739 8.81 -22.42 0.85
N PRO A 740 7.59 -21.87 0.97
CA PRO A 740 6.37 -22.54 0.51
C PRO A 740 6.41 -22.86 -0.99
N GLY A 741 6.31 -24.14 -1.34
CA GLY A 741 6.43 -24.60 -2.73
C GLY A 741 7.87 -24.87 -3.19
N GLY A 742 8.88 -24.48 -2.41
CA GLY A 742 10.30 -24.73 -2.69
C GLY A 742 10.77 -26.10 -2.19
N CYS A 743 11.78 -26.66 -2.87
CA CYS A 743 12.35 -27.95 -2.56
C CYS A 743 13.47 -27.90 -1.52
N CYS A 744 14.27 -26.83 -1.49
CA CYS A 744 15.54 -26.82 -0.80
C CYS A 744 15.59 -25.82 0.38
N PRO A 745 16.22 -26.21 1.51
CA PRO A 745 16.42 -25.33 2.64
C PRO A 745 17.47 -24.25 2.35
N LYS A 746 17.33 -23.08 2.96
CA LYS A 746 18.25 -21.92 2.83
C LYS A 746 18.54 -21.29 4.19
N CYS A 747 19.72 -20.69 4.33
CA CYS A 747 20.08 -19.86 5.49
C CYS A 747 19.60 -18.42 5.28
N GLY A 748 19.01 -17.81 6.30
CA GLY A 748 18.54 -16.42 6.25
C GLY A 748 17.23 -16.20 7.01
N GLY A 749 16.79 -14.95 7.07
CA GLY A 749 15.49 -14.59 7.61
C GLY A 749 14.40 -14.76 6.55
N ALA A 750 13.19 -15.13 6.95
CA ALA A 750 12.08 -15.26 6.02
C ALA A 750 10.74 -14.83 6.63
N LEU A 751 9.90 -14.22 5.79
CA LEU A 751 8.62 -13.64 6.12
C LEU A 751 7.52 -14.14 5.19
N ARG A 752 6.34 -14.42 5.73
CA ARG A 752 5.08 -14.53 5.00
C ARG A 752 4.26 -13.28 5.25
N ILE A 753 3.92 -12.53 4.21
CA ILE A 753 3.24 -11.24 4.31
C ILE A 753 1.86 -11.34 3.67
N LEU A 754 0.86 -10.99 4.47
CA LEU A 754 -0.51 -10.84 4.06
C LEU A 754 -0.74 -9.40 3.60
N TYR A 755 -1.48 -9.23 2.51
CA TYR A 755 -1.81 -7.93 1.96
C TYR A 755 -3.30 -7.82 1.65
N SER A 756 -3.82 -6.59 1.69
CA SER A 756 -5.22 -6.28 1.42
C SER A 756 -5.45 -6.00 -0.07
N GLN A 757 -5.96 -7.01 -0.80
CA GLN A 757 -6.40 -6.82 -2.19
C GLN A 757 -7.40 -5.67 -2.31
N LYS A 758 -8.32 -5.52 -1.36
CA LYS A 758 -9.30 -4.42 -1.34
C LYS A 758 -8.66 -3.03 -1.31
N GLN A 759 -7.55 -2.85 -0.60
CA GLN A 759 -6.86 -1.55 -0.57
C GLN A 759 -6.19 -1.26 -1.91
N ILE A 760 -5.60 -2.27 -2.55
CA ILE A 760 -5.06 -2.17 -3.91
C ILE A 760 -6.16 -1.82 -4.91
N ASP A 761 -7.30 -2.51 -4.84
CA ASP A 761 -8.45 -2.26 -5.71
C ASP A 761 -8.96 -0.82 -5.58
N ARG A 762 -9.15 -0.35 -4.35
CA ARG A 762 -9.58 1.03 -4.09
C ARG A 762 -8.60 2.06 -4.63
N ALA A 763 -7.29 1.80 -4.56
CA ALA A 763 -6.29 2.68 -5.14
C ALA A 763 -6.39 2.70 -6.67
N LEU A 764 -6.51 1.53 -7.30
CA LEU A 764 -6.55 1.41 -8.75
C LEU A 764 -7.85 1.94 -9.38
N TYR A 765 -8.99 1.80 -8.72
CA TYR A 765 -10.29 2.28 -9.24
C TYR A 765 -10.67 3.67 -8.75
N GLY A 766 -10.22 4.05 -7.56
CA GLY A 766 -10.49 5.37 -7.02
C GLY A 766 -9.65 6.48 -7.66
N THR A 767 -8.66 6.14 -8.49
CA THR A 767 -7.67 7.09 -9.03
C THR A 767 -7.26 6.71 -10.45
N ASN A 768 -6.65 7.64 -11.19
CA ASN A 768 -6.21 7.43 -12.57
C ASN A 768 -4.78 6.86 -12.67
N ILE A 769 -4.33 6.10 -11.68
CA ILE A 769 -2.98 5.52 -11.70
C ILE A 769 -2.93 4.28 -12.60
N SER A 770 -1.80 4.07 -13.26
CA SER A 770 -1.61 2.86 -14.07
C SER A 770 -1.62 1.61 -13.20
N ALA A 771 -2.22 0.53 -13.69
CA ALA A 771 -2.18 -0.78 -13.05
C ALA A 771 -0.74 -1.28 -12.81
N SER A 772 0.25 -0.79 -13.56
CA SER A 772 1.67 -1.11 -13.37
C SER A 772 2.31 -0.45 -12.14
N VAL A 773 1.65 0.54 -11.50
CA VAL A 773 2.18 1.23 -10.32
C VAL A 773 2.25 0.28 -9.12
N ILE A 774 1.19 -0.52 -8.90
CA ILE A 774 1.11 -1.49 -7.80
C ILE A 774 1.30 -2.89 -8.35
N ASN A 775 2.54 -3.37 -8.31
CA ASN A 775 2.90 -4.74 -8.67
C ASN A 775 3.92 -5.30 -7.66
N LEU A 776 4.12 -6.61 -7.69
CA LEU A 776 5.02 -7.28 -6.75
C LEU A 776 6.45 -6.75 -6.81
N GLN A 777 7.00 -6.50 -8.00
CA GLN A 777 8.38 -6.03 -8.16
C GLN A 777 8.58 -4.66 -7.51
N ASN A 778 7.62 -3.74 -7.64
CA ASN A 778 7.66 -2.43 -6.99
C ASN A 778 7.57 -2.55 -5.46
N ILE A 779 6.74 -3.46 -4.94
CA ILE A 779 6.67 -3.75 -3.50
C ILE A 779 8.01 -4.30 -2.99
N LEU A 780 8.59 -5.30 -3.66
CA LEU A 780 9.87 -5.87 -3.26
C LEU A 780 11.00 -4.82 -3.31
N LYS A 781 11.03 -4.00 -4.36
CA LYS A 781 11.98 -2.89 -4.49
C LYS A 781 11.81 -1.84 -3.39
N ALA A 782 10.57 -1.55 -2.99
CA ALA A 782 10.31 -0.62 -1.88
C ALA A 782 10.75 -1.22 -0.54
N LEU A 783 10.46 -2.49 -0.27
CA LEU A 783 10.92 -3.20 0.94
C LEU A 783 12.45 -3.33 1.00
N ASP A 784 13.11 -3.60 -0.13
CA ASP A 784 14.57 -3.74 -0.21
C ASP A 784 15.32 -2.45 0.21
N ARG A 785 14.70 -1.28 0.03
CA ARG A 785 15.25 0.01 0.50
C ARG A 785 15.35 0.09 2.02
N HIS A 786 14.55 -0.68 2.75
CA HIS A 786 14.59 -0.74 4.22
C HIS A 786 15.63 -1.73 4.75
N VAL A 787 16.22 -2.56 3.88
CA VAL A 787 17.37 -3.41 4.21
C VAL A 787 18.65 -2.57 4.11
N LYS A 788 19.27 -2.24 5.25
CA LYS A 788 20.36 -1.25 5.34
C LYS A 788 21.77 -1.86 5.40
N ILE A 789 21.85 -3.17 5.39
CA ILE A 789 23.10 -3.94 5.50
C ILE A 789 23.51 -4.40 4.11
N ALA A 790 24.76 -4.13 3.70
CA ALA A 790 25.22 -4.42 2.34
C ALA A 790 25.38 -5.91 2.08
N GLU A 791 25.68 -6.68 3.12
CA GLU A 791 25.85 -8.13 3.05
C GLU A 791 24.53 -8.88 2.93
N CYS A 792 23.37 -8.22 3.05
CA CYS A 792 22.04 -8.84 3.04
C CYS A 792 21.20 -8.35 1.86
N ALA A 793 20.61 -9.26 1.09
CA ALA A 793 19.71 -8.96 -0.02
C ALA A 793 18.29 -9.46 0.26
N LEU A 794 17.30 -8.63 -0.05
CA LEU A 794 15.90 -9.02 -0.04
C LEU A 794 15.55 -9.78 -1.32
N ARG A 795 14.78 -10.85 -1.19
CA ARG A 795 14.26 -11.70 -2.25
C ARG A 795 12.79 -11.99 -1.97
N GLY A 796 11.95 -12.20 -2.97
CA GLY A 796 10.56 -12.55 -2.69
C GLY A 796 9.73 -12.87 -3.93
N TYR A 797 8.60 -13.52 -3.70
CA TYR A 797 7.66 -13.92 -4.73
C TYR A 797 6.23 -14.02 -4.16
N LEU A 798 5.23 -14.12 -5.03
CA LEU A 798 3.86 -14.42 -4.63
C LEU A 798 3.68 -15.95 -4.55
N THR A 799 3.31 -16.44 -3.37
CA THR A 799 3.06 -17.86 -3.13
C THR A 799 1.75 -18.33 -3.76
N ILE A 800 1.61 -19.64 -3.90
CA ILE A 800 0.37 -20.31 -4.33
C ILE A 800 -0.84 -20.04 -3.41
N GLU A 801 -0.60 -19.64 -2.16
CA GLU A 801 -1.64 -19.23 -1.20
C GLU A 801 -2.00 -17.73 -1.31
N MET A 802 -1.49 -17.03 -2.34
CA MET A 802 -1.67 -15.60 -2.60
C MET A 802 -1.13 -14.71 -1.48
N GLU A 803 -0.01 -15.12 -0.89
CA GLU A 803 0.75 -14.33 0.09
C GLU A 803 2.10 -13.93 -0.48
N ILE A 804 2.62 -12.78 -0.06
CA ILE A 804 3.96 -12.35 -0.46
C ILE A 804 4.97 -13.03 0.46
N PHE A 805 5.77 -13.94 -0.08
CA PHE A 805 6.89 -14.54 0.65
C PHE A 805 8.15 -13.74 0.37
N ILE A 806 8.90 -13.42 1.43
CA ILE A 806 10.14 -12.68 1.33
C ILE A 806 11.22 -13.40 2.13
N SER A 807 12.43 -13.47 1.60
CA SER A 807 13.63 -13.88 2.33
C SER A 807 14.68 -12.78 2.31
N ILE A 808 15.46 -12.70 3.39
CA ILE A 808 16.62 -11.84 3.50
C ILE A 808 17.82 -12.74 3.76
N GLU A 809 18.65 -12.83 2.74
CA GLU A 809 19.74 -13.79 2.65
C GLU A 809 21.05 -13.04 2.48
N THR A 810 22.16 -13.62 2.95
CA THR A 810 23.46 -13.01 2.72
C THR A 810 23.87 -13.13 1.25
N VAL A 811 24.52 -12.11 0.69
CA VAL A 811 25.14 -12.15 -0.65
C VAL A 811 26.56 -12.73 -0.63
N LEU A 812 27.13 -12.98 0.56
CA LEU A 812 28.47 -13.54 0.71
C LEU A 812 28.45 -15.06 0.53
N GLN A 813 29.46 -15.62 -0.16
CA GLN A 813 29.60 -17.08 -0.30
C GLN A 813 30.04 -17.71 1.03
N ASN A 814 31.07 -17.14 1.67
CA ASN A 814 31.57 -17.56 2.98
C ASN A 814 31.23 -16.49 4.03
N ALA A 815 30.03 -16.57 4.60
CA ALA A 815 29.56 -15.62 5.60
C ALA A 815 29.88 -16.09 7.03
N THR A 816 30.20 -15.15 7.92
CA THR A 816 30.35 -15.41 9.37
C THR A 816 28.98 -15.61 10.04
N ASP A 817 28.96 -16.14 11.27
CA ASP A 817 27.72 -16.24 12.06
C ASP A 817 27.06 -14.88 12.27
N LEU A 818 27.89 -13.87 12.52
CA LEU A 818 27.42 -12.50 12.69
C LEU A 818 26.72 -12.00 11.42
N GLN A 819 27.35 -12.15 10.25
CA GLN A 819 26.77 -11.71 8.97
C GLN A 819 25.47 -12.45 8.63
N LEU A 820 25.38 -13.75 8.94
CA LEU A 820 24.14 -14.53 8.78
C LEU A 820 23.04 -14.04 9.74
N SER A 821 23.38 -13.87 11.02
CA SER A 821 22.43 -13.45 12.05
C SER A 821 21.86 -12.04 11.78
N VAL A 822 22.66 -11.13 11.25
CA VAL A 822 22.21 -9.77 10.91
C VAL A 822 21.17 -9.79 9.78
N CYS A 823 21.30 -10.68 8.78
CA CYS A 823 20.26 -10.80 7.74
C CYS A 823 18.93 -11.31 8.29
N VAL A 824 18.98 -12.21 9.30
CA VAL A 824 17.79 -12.65 10.03
C VAL A 824 17.15 -11.47 10.78
N LEU A 825 17.95 -10.66 11.48
CA LEU A 825 17.48 -9.49 12.22
C LEU A 825 16.90 -8.41 11.30
N GLU A 826 17.46 -8.20 10.10
CA GLU A 826 16.85 -7.30 9.11
C GLU A 826 15.45 -7.77 8.69
N ALA A 827 15.20 -9.08 8.62
CA ALA A 827 13.87 -9.63 8.32
C ALA A 827 12.90 -9.42 9.49
N GLU A 828 13.33 -9.68 10.72
CA GLU A 828 12.50 -9.44 11.91
C GLU A 828 12.14 -7.95 12.06
N LYS A 829 13.10 -7.05 11.80
CA LYS A 829 12.90 -5.60 11.76
C LYS A 829 11.83 -5.21 10.74
N LEU A 830 11.87 -5.75 9.50
CA LEU A 830 10.84 -5.49 8.50
C LEU A 830 9.46 -6.00 8.91
N ALA A 831 9.40 -7.19 9.53
CA ALA A 831 8.14 -7.74 10.01
C ALA A 831 7.50 -6.85 11.07
N ASP A 832 8.30 -6.35 12.01
CA ASP A 832 7.85 -5.43 13.05
C ASP A 832 7.33 -4.10 12.48
N MET A 833 8.05 -3.52 11.50
CA MET A 833 7.62 -2.30 10.80
C MET A 833 6.25 -2.46 10.11
N ILE A 834 6.00 -3.60 9.46
CA ILE A 834 4.72 -3.90 8.80
C ILE A 834 3.63 -4.07 9.86
N ASN A 835 3.86 -4.90 10.87
CA ASN A 835 2.87 -5.22 11.89
C ASN A 835 2.45 -4.02 12.74
N ARG A 836 3.36 -3.05 12.94
CA ARG A 836 3.07 -1.81 13.66
C ARG A 836 2.54 -0.68 12.79
N GLN A 837 2.37 -0.93 11.50
CA GLN A 837 1.98 0.11 10.54
C GLN A 837 2.92 1.33 10.66
N SER A 838 4.23 1.06 10.60
CA SER A 838 5.27 2.10 10.57
C SER A 838 4.98 3.07 9.42
N VAL A 839 5.18 4.36 9.65
CA VAL A 839 4.96 5.40 8.62
C VAL A 839 5.83 5.17 7.40
N LEU A 840 7.02 4.61 7.59
CA LEU A 840 7.95 4.27 6.52
C LEU A 840 7.39 3.19 5.57
N ILE A 841 6.41 2.41 6.03
CA ILE A 841 5.67 1.41 5.25
C ILE A 841 4.33 2.00 4.77
N THR A 842 3.52 2.58 5.65
CA THR A 842 2.15 2.99 5.33
C THR A 842 2.03 4.23 4.45
N SER A 843 3.09 5.04 4.36
CA SER A 843 3.09 6.21 3.47
C SER A 843 3.33 5.85 2.00
N ASP A 844 4.02 4.74 1.69
CA ASP A 844 4.14 4.25 0.32
C ASP A 844 2.83 3.58 -0.11
N LEU A 845 2.31 3.94 -1.27
CA LEU A 845 1.01 3.45 -1.73
C LEU A 845 0.96 1.91 -1.84
N GLY A 846 2.01 1.29 -2.38
CA GLY A 846 2.06 -0.16 -2.57
C GLY A 846 2.28 -0.90 -1.25
N LEU A 847 3.16 -0.38 -0.39
CA LEU A 847 3.43 -0.98 0.92
C LEU A 847 2.29 -0.75 1.92
N SER A 848 1.46 0.29 1.75
CA SER A 848 0.32 0.56 2.64
C SER A 848 -0.73 -0.54 2.63
N ALA A 849 -0.75 -1.39 1.60
CA ALA A 849 -1.63 -2.55 1.50
C ALA A 849 -1.14 -3.76 2.30
N LEU A 850 0.09 -3.76 2.83
CA LEU A 850 0.62 -4.85 3.64
C LEU A 850 -0.05 -4.84 5.02
N SER A 851 -0.73 -5.92 5.37
CA SER A 851 -1.56 -6.00 6.57
C SER A 851 -0.84 -6.64 7.75
N TYR A 852 -0.05 -7.70 7.49
CA TYR A 852 0.59 -8.49 8.54
C TYR A 852 1.78 -9.27 7.98
N ALA A 853 2.84 -9.42 8.78
CA ALA A 853 4.04 -10.16 8.45
C ALA A 853 4.34 -11.21 9.54
N LEU A 854 4.45 -12.48 9.12
CA LEU A 854 4.81 -13.61 9.97
C LEU A 854 6.26 -14.02 9.70
N THR A 855 7.09 -14.05 10.74
CA THR A 855 8.44 -14.64 10.66
C THR A 855 8.37 -16.17 10.62
N VAL A 856 9.11 -16.80 9.70
CA VAL A 856 9.04 -18.26 9.47
C VAL A 856 10.39 -18.96 9.50
N HIS A 857 11.48 -18.25 9.77
CA HIS A 857 12.79 -18.87 9.93
C HIS A 857 12.90 -19.66 11.23
N THR A 858 13.51 -20.84 11.17
CA THR A 858 13.74 -21.75 12.32
C THR A 858 15.11 -22.44 12.18
N TYR A 859 15.45 -23.34 13.11
CA TYR A 859 16.66 -24.16 13.01
C TYR A 859 16.41 -25.45 12.20
N PRO A 860 17.36 -25.89 11.36
CA PRO A 860 17.24 -27.12 10.60
C PRO A 860 17.15 -28.35 11.50
N THR A 861 16.19 -29.21 11.22
CA THR A 861 16.01 -30.50 11.93
C THR A 861 16.84 -31.61 11.31
N SER A 862 17.21 -31.47 10.04
CA SER A 862 18.01 -32.45 9.28
C SER A 862 18.99 -31.68 8.38
N ALA A 863 20.29 -31.73 8.68
CA ALA A 863 21.30 -31.26 7.75
C ALA A 863 21.45 -32.28 6.63
N ALA A 864 21.40 -31.85 5.37
CA ALA A 864 21.92 -32.67 4.28
C ALA A 864 23.40 -32.92 4.58
N SER A 865 23.73 -34.14 5.01
CA SER A 865 25.09 -34.54 5.34
C SER A 865 25.93 -34.44 4.08
N SER A 866 26.93 -33.55 4.06
CA SER A 866 28.05 -33.67 3.15
C SER A 866 28.78 -34.97 3.51
N ILE A 867 28.52 -36.04 2.76
CA ILE A 867 29.39 -37.21 2.79
C ILE A 867 30.69 -36.76 2.12
N ASN A 868 31.62 -36.23 2.91
CA ASN A 868 33.01 -36.16 2.52
C ASN A 868 33.53 -37.60 2.46
N LEU A 869 33.29 -38.26 1.33
CA LEU A 869 34.03 -39.46 0.96
C LEU A 869 35.49 -39.02 0.77
N SER A 870 36.27 -39.07 1.85
CA SER A 870 37.71 -38.97 1.75
C SER A 870 38.16 -40.06 0.77
N LEU A 871 38.91 -39.70 -0.28
CA LEU A 871 39.54 -40.66 -1.20
C LEU A 871 40.74 -41.39 -0.55
N PHE A 872 41.10 -41.02 0.68
CA PHE A 872 42.24 -41.56 1.43
C PHE A 872 42.18 -43.07 1.72
N PRO A 873 41.06 -43.69 2.14
CA PRO A 873 40.98 -45.13 2.35
C PRO A 873 40.96 -45.90 1.02
N LEU A 874 40.49 -45.28 -0.07
CA LEU A 874 40.52 -45.90 -1.41
C LEU A 874 41.96 -45.91 -1.97
N LEU A 875 42.72 -44.83 -1.76
CA LEU A 875 44.14 -44.76 -2.10
C LEU A 875 45.01 -45.70 -1.26
N LEU A 876 44.68 -45.90 0.03
CA LEU A 876 45.34 -46.90 0.89
C LEU A 876 45.06 -48.33 0.44
N LEU A 877 43.83 -48.64 0.02
CA LEU A 877 43.48 -49.95 -0.55
C LEU A 877 44.19 -50.21 -1.88
N VAL A 878 44.32 -49.20 -2.75
CA VAL A 878 45.08 -49.32 -4.00
C VAL A 878 46.58 -49.49 -3.72
N PHE A 879 47.15 -48.78 -2.74
CA PHE A 879 48.56 -48.96 -2.37
C PHE A 879 48.85 -50.35 -1.79
N ILE A 880 47.93 -50.91 -1.00
CA ILE A 880 48.06 -52.27 -0.44
C ILE A 880 47.94 -53.33 -1.54
N PHE A 881 47.14 -53.09 -2.59
CA PHE A 881 47.04 -53.99 -3.75
C PHE A 881 48.22 -53.90 -4.71
N VAL A 882 48.90 -52.76 -4.80
CA VAL A 882 50.09 -52.58 -5.66
C VAL A 882 51.39 -53.04 -4.99
N THR A 883 51.39 -53.18 -3.65
CA THR A 883 52.55 -53.65 -2.86
C THR A 883 52.48 -55.13 -2.48
N ARG A 884 51.55 -55.90 -3.05
CA ARG A 884 51.40 -57.34 -2.84
C ARG A 884 51.76 -58.16 -4.06
#